data_AF-R7UW06-F1
#
_entry.id   AF-R7UW06-F1
#
_cell.length_a   1.000
_cell.length_b   1.000
_cell.length_c   1.000
_cell.angle_alpha   90.00
_cell.angle_beta   90.00
_cell.angle_gamma   90.00
#
_symmetry.space_group_name_H-M   'P 1'
#
loop_
_entity.id
_entity.type
_entity.pdbx_description
1 polymer ?
#
loop_
_entity_poly.entity_id
_entity_poly.type
_entity_poly.pdbx_seq_one_letter_code
_entity_poly.pdbx_strand_id
1 'polypeptide(L)'
;MIKGDAPPQRPNEDVDARLQQAGIRLSHDDECGFGRCRPKCLQACANIQMFIFICCLLSSTSSALTAGYLSSVITTIEKRFDIGSFISGLIAASVEVGCIVSVLFVSYFGGKGHIPTWLGIGAAFQGLGALIFALPHVTAQRYSVSGNVNSTHEENMCGSNPSPVVAEEVADGSECQSLESGSISYVFILMLAQLLIGSGGSPIFTLGTTYIDNHVTKCKAPSYIAFIYATGALGPVLGFALGALMLQFYVDFFTIDTESLNLTPDDPRWVGAWWGGFVICGGMLLLVAMPFFGFPRMLSRETRRLIQEDEAYLQRLLDMGVVKDKEREMDSNSAGYGKDIKELPRAFQRLLKNPIFLITCLGICCEVCIVSGFVVFLPKYLETQFTLSKSVANLLTGGIAVPGAVLGILLGGYLVRRFQLTRKGAAQLTLALNVVALTGYGLFFILGCGNLEMAGASVPYPNSTLSPTGIELSSQCNDACHCASNFVEPVCGSDGVTYFSPCHAGCSQKMQAMAYKWQNYTDCSCIDRSNGGAAMATNGPCPRDCQTLVPFMMMVFLMTFVVSCTQMPLLMITLRSVAEEERAFALGLQFVILRLLAYIPSPILFGSVIDSSCTVWKTKCGGLRGSCLLYDLVMFRHKFVGVAAALKLAAAGFFVCVWFLLR
;
A
#
# COMPACT_ATOMS: atom_id res chain seq x y z
N MET A 1 -56.17 9.26 -55.01
CA MET A 1 -54.93 9.46 -54.23
C MET A 1 -55.31 10.04 -52.88
N ILE A 2 -55.42 9.20 -51.86
CA ILE A 2 -55.44 9.66 -50.47
C ILE A 2 -54.37 8.82 -49.79
N LYS A 3 -53.15 9.37 -49.74
CA LYS A 3 -52.10 8.85 -48.86
C LYS A 3 -52.59 9.13 -47.44
N GLY A 4 -53.00 8.09 -46.73
CA GLY A 4 -53.20 8.17 -45.30
C GLY A 4 -51.83 8.38 -44.66
N ASP A 5 -51.62 9.55 -44.08
CA ASP A 5 -50.51 9.77 -43.17
C ASP A 5 -50.71 8.85 -41.97
N ALA A 6 -49.83 7.86 -41.85
CA ALA A 6 -49.71 7.06 -40.64
C ALA A 6 -49.36 8.01 -39.48
N PRO A 7 -49.96 7.81 -38.29
CA PRO A 7 -49.61 8.62 -37.13
C PRO A 7 -48.12 8.49 -36.83
N PRO A 8 -47.45 9.54 -36.32
CA PRO A 8 -46.05 9.46 -35.94
C PRO A 8 -45.90 8.35 -34.90
N GLN A 9 -45.22 7.26 -35.28
CA GLN A 9 -44.87 6.19 -34.35
C GLN A 9 -44.10 6.80 -33.18
N ARG A 10 -44.47 6.43 -31.96
CA ARG A 10 -43.73 6.92 -30.79
C ARG A 10 -42.29 6.42 -30.89
N PRO A 11 -41.27 7.25 -30.58
CA PRO A 11 -39.86 6.87 -30.75
C PRO A 11 -39.44 5.61 -29.98
N ASN A 12 -40.22 5.17 -28.98
CA ASN A 12 -40.00 3.91 -28.26
C ASN A 12 -40.57 2.68 -28.99
N GLU A 13 -41.64 2.81 -29.78
CA GLU A 13 -42.22 1.70 -30.55
C GLU A 13 -41.31 1.26 -31.70
N ASP A 14 -40.63 2.21 -32.34
CA ASP A 14 -39.68 1.93 -33.42
C ASP A 14 -38.42 1.20 -32.89
N VAL A 15 -37.88 1.62 -31.74
CA VAL A 15 -36.75 0.94 -31.09
C VAL A 15 -37.11 -0.47 -30.63
N ASP A 16 -38.31 -0.67 -30.07
CA ASP A 16 -38.78 -1.99 -29.67
C ASP A 16 -38.97 -2.93 -30.87
N ALA A 17 -39.45 -2.40 -32.01
CA ALA A 17 -39.53 -3.15 -33.27
C ALA A 17 -38.14 -3.53 -33.81
N ARG A 18 -37.17 -2.60 -33.76
CA ARG A 18 -35.78 -2.86 -34.17
C ARG A 18 -35.08 -3.89 -33.27
N LEU A 19 -35.32 -3.83 -31.97
CA LEU A 19 -34.84 -4.82 -30.99
C LEU A 19 -35.46 -6.19 -31.26
N GLN A 20 -36.77 -6.26 -31.52
CA GLN A 20 -37.45 -7.51 -31.87
C GLN A 20 -36.95 -8.09 -33.21
N GLN A 21 -36.74 -7.26 -34.23
CA GLN A 21 -36.17 -7.68 -35.51
C GLN A 21 -34.74 -8.18 -35.37
N ALA A 22 -33.95 -7.60 -34.46
CA ALA A 22 -32.61 -8.04 -34.12
C ALA A 22 -32.58 -9.27 -33.18
N GLY A 23 -33.74 -9.82 -32.79
CA GLY A 23 -33.84 -10.96 -31.86
C GLY A 23 -33.53 -10.62 -30.39
N ILE A 24 -33.41 -9.33 -30.05
CA ILE A 24 -33.10 -8.83 -28.72
C ILE A 24 -34.42 -8.66 -27.95
N ARG A 25 -34.72 -9.59 -27.05
CA ARG A 25 -35.77 -9.40 -26.03
C ARG A 25 -35.13 -8.86 -24.77
N LEU A 26 -35.35 -7.57 -24.49
CA LEU A 26 -35.16 -7.01 -23.14
C LEU A 26 -36.03 -7.84 -22.19
N SER A 27 -35.37 -8.61 -21.34
CA SER A 27 -36.00 -9.66 -20.55
C SER A 27 -36.38 -9.13 -19.16
N HIS A 28 -37.15 -9.93 -18.42
CA HIS A 28 -37.48 -9.64 -17.02
C HIS A 28 -36.21 -9.53 -16.14
N ASP A 29 -35.03 -9.99 -16.62
CA ASP A 29 -33.75 -9.89 -15.92
C ASP A 29 -33.07 -8.50 -16.00
N ASP A 30 -33.54 -7.60 -16.87
CA ASP A 30 -32.93 -6.29 -17.12
C ASP A 30 -33.47 -5.16 -16.21
N GLU A 31 -34.27 -5.50 -15.21
CA GLU A 31 -34.70 -4.57 -14.16
C GLU A 31 -33.80 -4.70 -12.90
N CYS A 32 -33.69 -3.64 -12.11
CA CYS A 32 -32.90 -3.65 -10.88
C CYS A 32 -33.62 -4.41 -9.75
N GLY A 33 -32.95 -5.34 -9.06
CA GLY A 33 -33.55 -6.05 -7.93
C GLY A 33 -32.75 -7.25 -7.44
N PHE A 34 -33.14 -7.76 -6.27
CA PHE A 34 -32.49 -8.90 -5.62
C PHE A 34 -33.32 -10.16 -5.82
N GLY A 35 -32.80 -11.12 -6.60
CA GLY A 35 -33.51 -12.36 -6.91
C GLY A 35 -34.88 -12.08 -7.55
N ARG A 36 -35.96 -12.44 -6.86
CA ARG A 36 -37.35 -12.23 -7.33
C ARG A 36 -37.96 -10.88 -6.89
N CYS A 37 -37.30 -10.13 -6.01
CA CYS A 37 -37.81 -8.87 -5.48
C CYS A 37 -37.28 -7.67 -6.28
N ARG A 38 -38.16 -6.99 -7.03
CA ARG A 38 -37.83 -5.84 -7.91
C ARG A 38 -38.70 -4.60 -7.59
N PRO A 39 -38.46 -3.90 -6.47
CA PRO A 39 -39.29 -2.77 -6.09
C PRO A 39 -39.04 -1.54 -6.97
N LYS A 40 -40.09 -0.74 -7.18
CA LYS A 40 -40.04 0.46 -8.06
C LYS A 40 -39.02 1.52 -7.61
N CYS A 41 -38.69 1.59 -6.33
CA CYS A 41 -37.66 2.50 -5.81
C CYS A 41 -36.26 2.13 -6.30
N LEU A 42 -35.91 0.84 -6.37
CA LEU A 42 -34.63 0.35 -6.88
C LEU A 42 -34.48 0.59 -8.40
N GLN A 43 -35.60 0.64 -9.14
CA GLN A 43 -35.60 0.99 -10.56
C GLN A 43 -35.22 2.46 -10.83
N ALA A 44 -35.41 3.36 -9.85
CA ALA A 44 -34.97 4.74 -9.99
C ALA A 44 -33.43 4.85 -9.91
N CYS A 45 -32.78 3.95 -9.17
CA CYS A 45 -31.33 3.85 -9.03
C CYS A 45 -30.65 3.09 -10.18
N ALA A 46 -31.41 2.50 -11.11
CA ALA A 46 -30.91 1.78 -12.28
C ALA A 46 -30.45 2.74 -13.38
N ASN A 47 -29.44 3.56 -13.09
CA ASN A 47 -28.81 4.45 -14.04
C ASN A 47 -27.27 4.33 -14.00
N ILE A 48 -26.62 4.77 -15.08
CA ILE A 48 -25.16 4.65 -15.22
C ILE A 48 -24.41 5.55 -14.22
N GLN A 49 -24.97 6.69 -13.84
CA GLN A 49 -24.36 7.62 -12.88
C GLN A 49 -24.22 7.00 -11.48
N MET A 50 -25.25 6.27 -11.03
CA MET A 50 -25.24 5.54 -9.76
C MET A 50 -24.25 4.38 -9.81
N PHE A 51 -24.18 3.65 -10.94
CA PHE A 51 -23.16 2.62 -11.12
C PHE A 51 -21.74 3.19 -11.00
N ILE A 52 -21.47 4.34 -11.66
CA ILE A 52 -20.18 5.02 -11.57
C ILE A 52 -19.90 5.47 -10.14
N PHE A 53 -20.89 6.04 -9.43
CA PHE A 53 -20.75 6.44 -8.03
C PHE A 53 -20.35 5.26 -7.14
N ILE A 54 -21.02 4.11 -7.27
CA ILE A 54 -20.70 2.89 -6.52
C ILE A 54 -19.31 2.36 -6.90
N CYS A 55 -18.94 2.37 -8.19
CA CYS A 55 -17.59 2.00 -8.64
C CYS A 55 -16.50 2.92 -8.08
N CYS A 56 -16.76 4.23 -7.94
CA CYS A 56 -15.84 5.18 -7.32
C CYS A 56 -15.69 4.92 -5.82
N LEU A 57 -16.79 4.60 -5.14
CA LEU A 57 -16.77 4.20 -3.74
C LEU A 57 -15.96 2.91 -3.56
N LEU A 58 -16.20 1.90 -4.40
CA LEU A 58 -15.43 0.66 -4.41
C LEU A 58 -13.93 0.90 -4.68
N SER A 59 -13.61 1.68 -5.72
CA SER A 59 -12.23 1.99 -6.12
C SER A 59 -11.48 2.74 -5.03
N SER A 60 -12.10 3.76 -4.43
CA SER A 60 -11.50 4.56 -3.36
C SER A 60 -11.30 3.75 -2.07
N THR A 61 -12.30 2.98 -1.62
CA THR A 61 -12.17 2.11 -0.43
C THR A 61 -11.15 0.99 -0.66
N SER A 62 -11.14 0.40 -1.85
CA SER A 62 -10.16 -0.62 -2.23
C SER A 62 -8.73 -0.08 -2.15
N SER A 63 -8.49 1.07 -2.77
CA SER A 63 -7.16 1.71 -2.79
C SER A 63 -6.75 2.26 -1.42
N ALA A 64 -7.71 2.76 -0.62
CA ALA A 64 -7.47 3.16 0.76
C ALA A 64 -7.00 1.98 1.61
N LEU A 65 -7.59 0.79 1.43
CA LEU A 65 -7.21 -0.41 2.16
C LEU A 65 -5.81 -0.91 1.76
N THR A 66 -5.55 -1.07 0.47
CA THR A 66 -4.34 -1.76 -0.03
C THR A 66 -3.10 -0.88 -0.06
N ALA A 67 -3.22 0.37 -0.48
CA ALA A 67 -2.07 1.26 -0.68
C ALA A 67 -1.82 2.20 0.50
N GLY A 68 -2.88 2.71 1.14
CA GLY A 68 -2.76 3.64 2.26
C GLY A 68 -2.71 2.94 3.62
N TYR A 69 -3.79 2.26 4.00
CA TYR A 69 -3.96 1.72 5.35
C TYR A 69 -2.95 0.63 5.66
N LEU A 70 -2.75 -0.35 4.77
CA LEU A 70 -1.73 -1.38 4.97
C LEU A 70 -0.35 -0.75 5.22
N SER A 71 0.11 0.14 4.34
CA SER A 71 1.38 0.85 4.47
C SER A 71 1.49 1.62 5.79
N SER A 72 0.38 2.17 6.28
CA SER A 72 0.37 2.95 7.52
C SER A 72 0.58 2.13 8.79
N VAL A 73 0.17 0.85 8.78
CA VAL A 73 0.19 -0.01 9.98
C VAL A 73 1.32 -1.03 9.98
N ILE A 74 2.15 -1.11 8.92
CA ILE A 74 3.24 -2.08 8.78
C ILE A 74 4.15 -2.10 10.01
N THR A 75 4.60 -0.94 10.50
CA THR A 75 5.51 -0.87 11.66
C THR A 75 4.86 -1.38 12.95
N THR A 76 3.53 -1.29 13.03
CA THR A 76 2.76 -1.81 14.16
C THR A 76 2.57 -3.32 14.08
N ILE A 77 2.38 -3.86 12.88
CA ILE A 77 2.31 -5.31 12.63
C ILE A 77 3.69 -5.95 12.90
N GLU A 78 4.77 -5.33 12.42
CA GLU A 78 6.14 -5.77 12.66
C GLU A 78 6.46 -5.89 14.15
N LYS A 79 6.09 -4.85 14.91
CA LYS A 79 6.24 -4.82 16.35
C LYS A 79 5.34 -5.81 17.08
N ARG A 80 4.11 -6.03 16.60
CA ARG A 80 3.14 -6.92 17.24
C ARG A 80 3.48 -8.41 17.07
N PHE A 81 3.96 -8.80 15.88
CA PHE A 81 4.27 -10.20 15.56
C PHE A 81 5.77 -10.51 15.60
N ASP A 82 6.60 -9.52 15.99
CA ASP A 82 8.05 -9.60 16.03
C ASP A 82 8.62 -10.14 14.71
N ILE A 83 8.34 -9.45 13.61
CA ILE A 83 8.80 -9.80 12.25
C ILE A 83 9.68 -8.69 11.66
N GLY A 84 10.59 -9.09 10.76
CA GLY A 84 11.43 -8.16 9.99
C GLY A 84 10.69 -7.50 8.82
N SER A 85 11.29 -6.46 8.27
CA SER A 85 10.75 -5.67 7.16
C SER A 85 10.70 -6.44 5.85
N PHE A 86 11.55 -7.44 5.67
CA PHE A 86 11.47 -8.37 4.54
C PHE A 86 10.12 -9.12 4.53
N ILE A 87 9.68 -9.60 5.69
CA ILE A 87 8.42 -10.34 5.82
C ILE A 87 7.22 -9.40 5.67
N SER A 88 7.28 -8.19 6.25
CA SER A 88 6.21 -7.19 6.04
C SER A 88 6.12 -6.75 4.58
N GLY A 89 7.25 -6.63 3.89
CA GLY A 89 7.32 -6.42 2.44
C GLY A 89 6.70 -7.57 1.65
N LEU A 90 6.92 -8.83 2.06
CA LEU A 90 6.30 -10.00 1.44
C LEU A 90 4.77 -10.02 1.63
N ILE A 91 4.28 -9.62 2.82
CA ILE A 91 2.84 -9.43 3.07
C ILE A 91 2.28 -8.37 2.12
N ALA A 92 2.92 -7.21 2.00
CA ALA A 92 2.49 -6.16 1.08
C ALA A 92 2.48 -6.61 -0.39
N ALA A 93 3.48 -7.38 -0.83
CA ALA A 93 3.57 -7.88 -2.21
C ALA A 93 2.50 -8.94 -2.55
N SER A 94 2.00 -9.68 -1.56
CA SER A 94 1.07 -10.79 -1.80
C SER A 94 -0.29 -10.37 -2.39
N VAL A 95 -0.71 -9.11 -2.23
CA VAL A 95 -1.90 -8.56 -2.89
C VAL A 95 -1.78 -8.59 -4.43
N GLU A 96 -0.59 -8.33 -4.95
CA GLU A 96 -0.35 -8.30 -6.39
C GLU A 96 -0.34 -9.71 -6.98
N VAL A 97 0.19 -10.67 -6.22
CA VAL A 97 0.13 -12.09 -6.57
C VAL A 97 -1.32 -12.55 -6.70
N GLY A 98 -2.16 -12.23 -5.71
CA GLY A 98 -3.59 -12.56 -5.72
C GLY A 98 -4.31 -11.94 -6.92
N CYS A 99 -3.93 -10.73 -7.30
CA CYS A 99 -4.53 -10.01 -8.41
C CYS A 99 -4.09 -10.56 -9.79
N ILE A 100 -2.83 -10.98 -9.96
CA ILE A 100 -2.35 -11.61 -11.20
C ILE A 100 -3.02 -12.96 -11.42
N VAL A 101 -3.14 -13.77 -10.36
CA VAL A 101 -3.76 -15.10 -10.45
C VAL A 101 -5.24 -14.98 -10.84
N SER A 102 -5.96 -13.98 -10.30
CA SER A 102 -7.38 -13.82 -10.58
C SER A 102 -7.68 -13.09 -11.89
N VAL A 103 -6.83 -12.17 -12.36
CA VAL A 103 -7.20 -11.27 -13.48
C VAL A 103 -7.49 -12.01 -14.78
N LEU A 104 -6.76 -13.08 -15.09
CA LEU A 104 -6.98 -13.88 -16.29
C LEU A 104 -8.33 -14.61 -16.22
N PHE A 105 -8.62 -15.22 -15.07
CA PHE A 105 -9.88 -15.93 -14.82
C PHE A 105 -11.08 -14.97 -14.87
N VAL A 106 -10.99 -13.87 -14.13
CA VAL A 106 -12.05 -12.84 -14.05
C VAL A 106 -12.30 -12.18 -15.41
N SER A 107 -11.26 -11.86 -16.17
CA SER A 107 -11.42 -11.22 -17.48
C SER A 107 -12.12 -12.15 -18.48
N TYR A 108 -11.79 -13.45 -18.47
CA TYR A 108 -12.39 -14.42 -19.40
C TYR A 108 -13.84 -14.77 -19.03
N PHE A 109 -14.08 -15.18 -17.78
CA PHE A 109 -15.41 -15.64 -17.34
C PHE A 109 -16.34 -14.49 -16.98
N GLY A 110 -15.80 -13.43 -16.37
CA GLY A 110 -16.56 -12.26 -15.95
C GLY A 110 -17.02 -11.40 -17.13
N GLY A 111 -16.23 -11.31 -18.20
CA GLY A 111 -16.63 -10.59 -19.42
C GLY A 111 -17.82 -11.23 -20.14
N LYS A 112 -17.98 -12.56 -20.08
CA LYS A 112 -19.12 -13.29 -20.65
C LYS A 112 -20.32 -13.38 -19.70
N GLY A 113 -20.10 -13.18 -18.41
CA GLY A 113 -21.09 -13.30 -17.36
C GLY A 113 -21.90 -12.03 -17.10
N HIS A 114 -22.56 -12.00 -15.94
CA HIS A 114 -23.25 -10.81 -15.44
C HIS A 114 -22.24 -9.89 -14.75
N ILE A 115 -21.68 -8.91 -15.48
CA ILE A 115 -20.56 -8.08 -15.02
C ILE A 115 -20.78 -7.44 -13.62
N PRO A 116 -21.90 -6.76 -13.31
CA PRO A 116 -22.17 -6.25 -11.96
C PRO A 116 -22.06 -7.32 -10.87
N THR A 117 -22.56 -8.54 -11.09
CA THR A 117 -22.41 -9.62 -10.12
C THR A 117 -20.95 -10.00 -9.88
N TRP A 118 -20.10 -10.02 -10.92
CA TRP A 118 -18.66 -10.28 -10.76
C TRP A 118 -17.95 -9.18 -9.97
N LEU A 119 -18.36 -7.92 -10.15
CA LEU A 119 -17.89 -6.79 -9.33
C LEU A 119 -18.34 -6.96 -7.87
N GLY A 120 -19.59 -7.36 -7.63
CA GLY A 120 -20.11 -7.66 -6.29
C GLY A 120 -19.38 -8.82 -5.61
N ILE A 121 -19.12 -9.91 -6.33
CA ILE A 121 -18.33 -11.04 -5.82
C ILE A 121 -16.91 -10.59 -5.48
N GLY A 122 -16.26 -9.82 -6.37
CA GLY A 122 -14.92 -9.27 -6.13
C GLY A 122 -14.87 -8.39 -4.88
N ALA A 123 -15.81 -7.44 -4.76
CA ALA A 123 -15.93 -6.57 -3.60
C ALA A 123 -16.19 -7.36 -2.30
N ALA A 124 -17.01 -8.40 -2.36
CA ALA A 124 -17.27 -9.28 -1.22
C ALA A 124 -16.03 -10.09 -0.81
N PHE A 125 -15.29 -10.64 -1.77
CA PHE A 125 -14.00 -11.32 -1.53
C PHE A 125 -12.98 -10.37 -0.90
N GLN A 126 -12.93 -9.13 -1.38
CA GLN A 126 -12.03 -8.12 -0.84
C GLN A 126 -12.41 -7.72 0.59
N GLY A 127 -13.71 -7.53 0.86
CA GLY A 127 -14.22 -7.24 2.21
C GLY A 127 -13.96 -8.39 3.18
N LEU A 128 -14.18 -9.64 2.76
CA LEU A 128 -13.87 -10.83 3.56
C LEU A 128 -12.37 -10.95 3.82
N GLY A 129 -11.53 -10.73 2.81
CA GLY A 129 -10.08 -10.69 2.96
C GLY A 129 -9.62 -9.65 3.98
N ALA A 130 -10.23 -8.46 3.99
CA ALA A 130 -9.96 -7.43 5.00
C ALA A 130 -10.31 -7.91 6.43
N LEU A 131 -11.46 -8.57 6.62
CA LEU A 131 -11.84 -9.12 7.91
C LEU A 131 -10.90 -10.26 8.37
N ILE A 132 -10.46 -11.11 7.43
CA ILE A 132 -9.45 -12.15 7.72
C ILE A 132 -8.12 -11.51 8.09
N PHE A 133 -7.75 -10.38 7.49
CA PHE A 133 -6.53 -9.65 7.87
C PHE A 133 -6.59 -9.15 9.32
N ALA A 134 -7.77 -8.79 9.82
CA ALA A 134 -7.97 -8.41 11.22
C ALA A 134 -8.04 -9.61 12.20
N LEU A 135 -8.26 -10.84 11.70
CA LEU A 135 -8.46 -12.04 12.51
C LEU A 135 -7.31 -12.36 13.51
N PRO A 136 -6.02 -12.14 13.17
CA PRO A 136 -4.93 -12.34 14.13
C PRO A 136 -5.06 -11.51 15.40
N HIS A 137 -5.76 -10.36 15.38
CA HIS A 137 -5.98 -9.59 16.60
C HIS A 137 -6.83 -10.35 17.63
N VAL A 138 -7.86 -11.07 17.17
CA VAL A 138 -8.80 -11.81 18.03
C VAL A 138 -8.25 -13.18 18.42
N THR A 139 -7.50 -13.81 17.52
CA THR A 139 -7.01 -15.20 17.67
C THR A 139 -5.62 -15.30 18.28
N ALA A 140 -4.79 -14.25 18.18
CA ALA A 140 -3.52 -14.20 18.88
C ALA A 140 -3.73 -13.93 20.37
N GLN A 141 -2.80 -14.43 21.19
CA GLN A 141 -2.74 -14.06 22.59
C GLN A 141 -2.70 -12.55 22.73
N ARG A 142 -3.46 -12.01 23.71
CA ARG A 142 -3.52 -10.57 23.97
C ARG A 142 -2.12 -9.99 24.09
N TYR A 143 -1.94 -8.75 23.63
CA TYR A 143 -0.66 -8.08 23.79
C TYR A 143 -0.47 -7.76 25.27
N SER A 144 0.24 -8.64 25.99
CA SER A 144 0.71 -8.32 27.32
C SER A 144 1.91 -7.38 27.16
N VAL A 145 1.76 -6.16 27.63
CA VAL A 145 2.91 -5.36 28.00
C VAL A 145 3.58 -6.13 29.14
N SER A 146 4.80 -6.66 28.94
CA SER A 146 5.54 -7.29 30.05
C SER A 146 5.58 -6.32 31.21
N GLY A 147 4.97 -6.74 32.33
CA GLY A 147 4.58 -5.90 33.45
C GLY A 147 3.29 -6.44 34.05
N ASN A 148 3.39 -7.57 34.74
CA ASN A 148 2.32 -8.06 35.60
C ASN A 148 1.93 -6.91 36.54
N VAL A 149 0.65 -6.51 36.50
CA VAL A 149 0.11 -5.36 37.25
C VAL A 149 0.23 -5.52 38.78
N ASN A 150 0.73 -6.66 39.28
CA ASN A 150 1.01 -6.91 40.69
C ASN A 150 2.49 -7.23 41.02
N SER A 151 3.39 -7.31 40.02
CA SER A 151 4.84 -7.30 40.25
C SER A 151 5.40 -6.05 39.58
N THR A 152 5.55 -5.03 40.42
CA THR A 152 6.52 -3.94 40.29
C THR A 152 7.17 -3.75 38.91
N HIS A 153 6.97 -2.55 38.37
CA HIS A 153 7.76 -1.92 37.31
C HIS A 153 9.29 -1.83 37.61
N GLU A 154 9.79 -2.59 38.60
CA GLU A 154 11.17 -2.80 39.06
C GLU A 154 11.90 -3.83 38.20
N GLU A 155 11.22 -4.61 37.35
CA GLU A 155 11.84 -5.68 36.53
C GLU A 155 12.84 -5.18 35.47
N ASN A 156 12.79 -3.90 35.07
CA ASN A 156 13.73 -3.29 34.11
C ASN A 156 14.73 -2.33 34.77
N MET A 157 14.96 -2.44 36.08
CA MET A 157 15.92 -1.62 36.84
C MET A 157 17.03 -2.47 37.46
N CYS A 158 18.12 -1.83 37.87
CA CYS A 158 19.17 -2.52 38.61
C CYS A 158 18.76 -2.71 40.07
N GLY A 159 18.11 -3.84 40.38
CA GLY A 159 17.70 -4.20 41.74
C GLY A 159 18.85 -4.79 42.56
N SER A 160 18.95 -4.42 43.84
CA SER A 160 20.00 -4.86 44.77
C SER A 160 19.66 -6.14 45.58
N ASN A 161 18.49 -6.74 45.35
CA ASN A 161 18.14 -8.06 45.87
C ASN A 161 17.72 -8.96 44.71
N PRO A 162 18.50 -10.00 44.37
CA PRO A 162 18.01 -11.04 43.49
C PRO A 162 16.97 -11.82 44.29
N SER A 163 15.69 -11.39 44.22
CA SER A 163 14.66 -12.42 44.19
C SER A 163 15.01 -13.32 43.01
N PRO A 164 14.92 -14.65 43.11
CA PRO A 164 15.25 -15.55 42.01
C PRO A 164 14.19 -15.36 40.91
N VAL A 165 14.32 -14.25 40.20
CA VAL A 165 13.72 -14.05 38.90
C VAL A 165 14.47 -15.03 38.04
N VAL A 166 13.68 -15.84 37.38
CA VAL A 166 14.01 -16.69 36.27
C VAL A 166 14.77 -15.84 35.24
N ALA A 167 16.07 -15.65 35.46
CA ALA A 167 17.01 -15.81 34.39
C ALA A 167 16.83 -17.27 33.97
N GLU A 168 16.04 -17.49 32.92
CA GLU A 168 16.36 -18.59 32.00
C GLU A 168 17.75 -18.28 31.42
N GLU A 169 18.79 -18.35 32.26
CA GLU A 169 19.95 -19.09 31.82
C GLU A 169 19.41 -20.50 31.56
N VAL A 170 19.55 -20.89 30.30
CA VAL A 170 19.34 -22.25 29.81
C VAL A 170 20.33 -23.15 30.55
N ALA A 171 20.01 -23.46 31.80
CA ALA A 171 20.50 -24.62 32.52
C ALA A 171 19.52 -25.74 32.19
N ASP A 172 19.94 -26.56 31.23
CA ASP A 172 19.59 -27.97 31.05
C ASP A 172 18.12 -28.37 31.33
N GLY A 173 17.32 -28.46 30.27
CA GLY A 173 16.19 -29.40 30.25
C GLY A 173 14.80 -28.91 30.70
N SER A 174 14.48 -27.62 30.65
CA SER A 174 13.07 -27.18 30.65
C SER A 174 12.67 -26.67 29.26
N GLU A 175 11.62 -27.26 28.71
CA GLU A 175 11.14 -27.05 27.34
C GLU A 175 10.72 -25.58 27.14
N CYS A 176 11.35 -24.83 26.21
CA CYS A 176 10.73 -23.64 25.61
C CYS A 176 9.40 -24.13 25.00
N GLN A 177 8.30 -24.03 25.74
CA GLN A 177 6.98 -24.46 25.28
C GLN A 177 6.53 -23.55 24.14
N SER A 178 6.84 -23.97 22.91
CA SER A 178 6.05 -23.81 21.68
C SER A 178 5.20 -22.54 21.51
N LEU A 179 5.72 -21.35 21.83
CA LEU A 179 5.18 -20.07 21.33
C LEU A 179 5.68 -19.77 19.90
N GLU A 180 6.64 -20.54 19.39
CA GLU A 180 7.25 -20.38 18.06
C GLU A 180 6.28 -20.63 16.89
N SER A 181 5.28 -21.51 17.05
CA SER A 181 4.33 -21.82 15.97
C SER A 181 3.28 -20.71 15.75
N GLY A 182 3.07 -19.83 16.73
CA GLY A 182 2.06 -18.77 16.68
C GLY A 182 2.41 -17.67 15.67
N SER A 183 3.55 -16.98 15.82
CA SER A 183 3.88 -15.79 15.02
C SER A 183 3.92 -16.07 13.51
N ILE A 184 4.51 -17.19 13.09
CA ILE A 184 4.61 -17.55 11.66
C ILE A 184 3.23 -17.94 11.10
N SER A 185 2.39 -18.62 11.89
CA SER A 185 1.02 -18.96 11.46
C SER A 185 0.19 -17.69 11.16
N TYR A 186 0.32 -16.64 11.97
CA TYR A 186 -0.36 -15.37 11.72
C TYR A 186 0.17 -14.67 10.46
N VAL A 187 1.47 -14.76 10.15
CA VAL A 187 2.03 -14.24 8.88
C VAL A 187 1.36 -14.90 7.68
N PHE A 188 1.16 -16.22 7.70
CA PHE A 188 0.45 -16.92 6.62
C PHE A 188 -1.02 -16.48 6.50
N ILE A 189 -1.71 -16.23 7.62
CA ILE A 189 -3.08 -15.68 7.62
C ILE A 189 -3.10 -14.28 6.96
N LEU A 190 -2.14 -13.41 7.31
CA LEU A 190 -2.02 -12.07 6.72
C LEU A 190 -1.73 -12.13 5.21
N MET A 191 -0.88 -13.05 4.75
CA MET A 191 -0.61 -13.26 3.32
C MET A 191 -1.84 -13.82 2.59
N LEU A 192 -2.56 -14.79 3.18
CA LEU A 192 -3.79 -15.33 2.60
C LEU A 192 -4.87 -14.25 2.48
N ALA A 193 -5.02 -13.40 3.49
CA ALA A 193 -5.92 -12.26 3.46
C ALA A 193 -5.58 -11.30 2.31
N GLN A 194 -4.30 -10.97 2.13
CA GLN A 194 -3.86 -10.10 1.02
C GLN A 194 -4.06 -10.74 -0.35
N LEU A 195 -3.85 -12.06 -0.49
CA LEU A 195 -4.19 -12.78 -1.72
C LEU A 195 -5.69 -12.63 -2.05
N LEU A 196 -6.58 -12.79 -1.07
CA LEU A 196 -8.02 -12.60 -1.24
C LEU A 196 -8.38 -11.16 -1.60
N ILE A 197 -7.77 -10.18 -0.93
CA ILE A 197 -7.95 -8.75 -1.23
C ILE A 197 -7.53 -8.45 -2.67
N GLY A 198 -6.38 -8.98 -3.09
CA GLY A 198 -5.86 -8.85 -4.45
C GLY A 198 -6.76 -9.50 -5.49
N SER A 199 -7.22 -10.72 -5.22
CA SER A 199 -8.13 -11.43 -6.11
C SER A 199 -9.48 -10.72 -6.26
N GLY A 200 -10.01 -10.16 -5.17
CA GLY A 200 -11.27 -9.40 -5.16
C GLY A 200 -11.19 -8.04 -5.85
N GLY A 201 -10.01 -7.40 -5.86
CA GLY A 201 -9.81 -6.10 -6.50
C GLY A 201 -9.64 -6.13 -8.02
N SER A 202 -9.34 -7.30 -8.62
CA SER A 202 -9.09 -7.41 -10.07
C SER A 202 -10.24 -7.00 -11.00
N PRO A 203 -11.54 -7.25 -10.68
CA PRO A 203 -12.65 -6.89 -11.55
C PRO A 203 -12.89 -5.38 -11.69
N ILE A 204 -12.42 -4.56 -10.74
CA ILE A 204 -12.74 -3.12 -10.64
C ILE A 204 -12.31 -2.38 -11.91
N PHE A 205 -11.03 -2.47 -12.26
CA PHE A 205 -10.47 -1.73 -13.39
C PHE A 205 -10.59 -2.48 -14.72
N THR A 206 -10.89 -3.79 -14.69
CA THR A 206 -11.11 -4.61 -15.89
C THR A 206 -12.58 -4.60 -16.29
N LEU A 207 -13.44 -5.30 -15.55
CA LEU A 207 -14.85 -5.43 -15.87
C LEU A 207 -15.65 -4.15 -15.60
N GLY A 208 -15.30 -3.37 -14.57
CA GLY A 208 -15.97 -2.12 -14.24
C GLY A 208 -15.85 -1.08 -15.36
N THR A 209 -14.67 -0.95 -15.95
CA THR A 209 -14.45 -0.04 -17.09
C THR A 209 -15.15 -0.55 -18.35
N THR A 210 -15.15 -1.87 -18.59
CA THR A 210 -15.93 -2.49 -19.69
C THR A 210 -17.42 -2.24 -19.56
N TYR A 211 -18.00 -2.39 -18.36
CA TYR A 211 -19.44 -2.12 -18.17
C TYR A 211 -19.79 -0.67 -18.50
N ILE A 212 -18.93 0.30 -18.12
CA ILE A 212 -19.17 1.71 -18.42
C ILE A 212 -19.04 1.99 -19.92
N ASP A 213 -18.01 1.46 -20.57
CA ASP A 213 -17.82 1.64 -22.01
C ASP A 213 -18.98 1.04 -22.84
N ASN A 214 -19.63 -0.01 -22.33
CA ASN A 214 -20.78 -0.64 -22.98
C ASN A 214 -22.09 0.12 -22.78
N HIS A 215 -22.20 0.98 -21.77
CA HIS A 215 -23.45 1.67 -21.40
C HIS A 215 -23.38 3.18 -21.58
N VAL A 216 -22.35 3.70 -22.24
CA VAL A 216 -22.13 5.12 -22.47
C VAL A 216 -21.65 5.36 -23.90
N THR A 217 -21.97 6.53 -24.47
CA THR A 217 -21.41 6.92 -25.77
C THR A 217 -19.88 7.03 -25.74
N LYS A 218 -19.23 6.73 -26.87
CA LYS A 218 -17.76 6.75 -27.01
C LYS A 218 -17.13 8.10 -26.66
N CYS A 219 -17.87 9.20 -26.78
CA CYS A 219 -17.41 10.53 -26.38
C CYS A 219 -17.38 10.72 -24.86
N LYS A 220 -18.32 10.10 -24.11
CA LYS A 220 -18.46 10.27 -22.65
C LYS A 220 -17.73 9.19 -21.85
N ALA A 221 -17.55 7.99 -22.40
CA ALA A 221 -16.91 6.87 -21.70
C ALA A 221 -15.49 7.19 -21.16
N PRO A 222 -14.57 7.84 -21.91
CA PRO A 222 -13.24 8.16 -21.40
C PRO A 222 -13.27 9.07 -20.16
N SER A 223 -14.21 10.01 -20.10
CA SER A 223 -14.36 10.92 -18.97
C SER A 223 -14.82 10.20 -17.70
N TYR A 224 -15.79 9.29 -17.81
CA TYR A 224 -16.25 8.51 -16.65
C TYR A 224 -15.20 7.51 -16.18
N ILE A 225 -14.47 6.87 -17.10
CA ILE A 225 -13.36 6.00 -16.75
C ILE A 225 -12.27 6.80 -16.00
N ALA A 226 -11.91 7.98 -16.49
CA ALA A 226 -10.93 8.85 -15.82
C ALA A 226 -11.35 9.22 -14.38
N PHE A 227 -12.64 9.43 -14.14
CA PHE A 227 -13.16 9.73 -12.80
C PHE A 227 -12.98 8.56 -11.81
N ILE A 228 -13.13 7.31 -12.25
CA ILE A 228 -12.88 6.11 -11.42
C ILE A 228 -11.40 5.96 -11.09
N TYR A 229 -10.51 6.21 -12.05
CA TYR A 229 -9.07 6.20 -11.80
C TYR A 229 -8.65 7.32 -10.85
N ALA A 230 -9.23 8.52 -10.98
CA ALA A 230 -8.95 9.65 -10.09
C ALA A 230 -9.38 9.37 -8.64
N THR A 231 -10.57 8.79 -8.43
CA THR A 231 -11.03 8.39 -7.09
C THR A 231 -10.19 7.25 -6.50
N GLY A 232 -9.71 6.32 -7.35
CA GLY A 232 -8.72 5.32 -6.95
C GLY A 232 -7.39 5.93 -6.50
N ALA A 233 -6.93 7.00 -7.16
CA ALA A 233 -5.72 7.73 -6.78
C ALA A 233 -5.87 8.56 -5.49
N LEU A 234 -7.09 8.95 -5.11
CA LEU A 234 -7.38 9.60 -3.81
C LEU A 234 -7.46 8.60 -2.65
N GLY A 235 -7.73 7.32 -2.95
CA GLY A 235 -7.83 6.25 -1.95
C GLY A 235 -6.66 6.20 -0.95
N PRO A 236 -5.38 6.23 -1.38
CA PRO A 236 -4.24 6.16 -0.46
C PRO A 236 -4.22 7.30 0.56
N VAL A 237 -4.66 8.50 0.18
CA VAL A 237 -4.77 9.66 1.11
C VAL A 237 -5.74 9.32 2.24
N LEU A 238 -6.91 8.79 1.90
CA LEU A 238 -7.92 8.36 2.87
C LEU A 238 -7.40 7.21 3.75
N GLY A 239 -6.65 6.28 3.16
CA GLY A 239 -6.04 5.16 3.87
C GLY A 239 -4.97 5.60 4.87
N PHE A 240 -4.06 6.50 4.49
CA PHE A 240 -3.06 7.07 5.41
C PHE A 240 -3.71 7.92 6.51
N ALA A 241 -4.75 8.69 6.19
CA ALA A 241 -5.50 9.45 7.18
C ALA A 241 -6.20 8.53 8.19
N LEU A 242 -6.84 7.45 7.71
CA LEU A 242 -7.44 6.43 8.57
C LEU A 242 -6.39 5.72 9.43
N GLY A 243 -5.22 5.43 8.86
CA GLY A 243 -4.05 4.91 9.58
C GLY A 243 -3.59 5.83 10.70
N ALA A 244 -3.41 7.11 10.39
CA ALA A 244 -3.02 8.13 11.35
C ALA A 244 -4.02 8.23 12.52
N LEU A 245 -5.32 8.12 12.24
CA LEU A 245 -6.37 8.13 13.26
C LEU A 245 -6.36 6.85 14.11
N MET A 246 -6.39 5.67 13.49
CA MET A 246 -6.49 4.40 14.22
C MET A 246 -5.26 4.11 15.08
N LEU A 247 -4.08 4.58 14.68
CA LEU A 247 -2.85 4.38 15.45
C LEU A 247 -2.75 5.26 16.71
N GLN A 248 -3.63 6.25 16.88
CA GLN A 248 -3.77 7.02 18.13
C GLN A 248 -4.51 6.26 19.23
N PHE A 249 -5.24 5.19 18.88
CA PHE A 249 -5.91 4.32 19.84
C PHE A 249 -5.04 3.10 20.13
N TYR A 250 -5.00 2.67 21.40
CA TYR A 250 -4.27 1.48 21.81
C TYR A 250 -4.91 0.23 21.21
N VAL A 251 -4.12 -0.81 20.94
CA VAL A 251 -4.59 -2.04 20.26
C VAL A 251 -5.82 -2.68 20.94
N ASP A 252 -5.90 -2.62 22.27
CA ASP A 252 -6.94 -3.22 23.10
C ASP A 252 -7.79 -2.17 23.85
N PHE A 253 -8.00 -1.00 23.24
CA PHE A 253 -8.68 0.15 23.85
C PHE A 253 -10.11 -0.12 24.38
N PHE A 254 -10.77 -1.19 23.94
CA PHE A 254 -12.08 -1.61 24.45
C PHE A 254 -12.04 -2.37 25.78
N THR A 255 -10.87 -2.90 26.16
CA THR A 255 -10.74 -3.81 27.31
C THR A 255 -9.80 -3.31 28.39
N ILE A 256 -8.90 -2.38 28.05
CA ILE A 256 -7.87 -1.87 28.95
C ILE A 256 -7.96 -0.35 29.00
N ASP A 257 -8.12 0.19 30.21
CA ASP A 257 -8.01 1.63 30.45
C ASP A 257 -6.53 2.03 30.44
N THR A 258 -6.12 2.76 29.40
CA THR A 258 -4.72 3.22 29.22
C THR A 258 -4.24 4.13 30.35
N GLU A 259 -5.16 4.81 31.03
CA GLU A 259 -4.88 5.63 32.21
C GLU A 259 -4.39 4.79 33.40
N SER A 260 -4.86 3.55 33.54
CA SER A 260 -4.39 2.65 34.60
C SER A 260 -2.95 2.16 34.38
N LEU A 261 -2.46 2.20 33.13
CA LEU A 261 -1.13 1.74 32.72
C LEU A 261 -0.16 2.89 32.41
N ASN A 262 -0.57 4.17 32.55
CA ASN A 262 0.22 5.34 32.19
C ASN A 262 0.85 5.28 30.77
N LEU A 263 0.14 4.67 29.81
CA LEU A 263 0.61 4.52 28.43
C LEU A 263 0.16 5.71 27.56
N THR A 264 1.10 6.32 26.86
CA THR A 264 0.84 7.35 25.85
C THR A 264 1.17 6.84 24.43
N PRO A 265 0.61 7.44 23.37
CA PRO A 265 0.93 7.07 21.98
C PRO A 265 2.42 7.18 21.60
N ASP A 266 3.18 7.97 22.35
CA ASP A 266 4.62 8.15 22.14
C ASP A 266 5.47 7.12 22.92
N ASP A 267 4.85 6.29 23.78
CA ASP A 267 5.56 5.27 24.54
C ASP A 267 6.11 4.17 23.60
N PRO A 268 7.38 3.74 23.75
CA PRO A 268 7.99 2.66 22.98
C PRO A 268 7.28 1.31 23.14
N ARG A 269 6.34 1.14 24.07
CA ARG A 269 5.47 -0.04 24.24
C ARG A 269 4.14 0.07 23.48
N TRP A 270 3.83 1.25 22.95
CA TRP A 270 2.56 1.49 22.26
C TRP A 270 2.41 0.66 20.98
N VAL A 271 1.31 -0.09 20.91
CA VAL A 271 0.85 -0.78 19.70
C VAL A 271 -0.51 -0.17 19.38
N GLY A 272 -0.60 0.55 18.26
CA GLY A 272 -1.85 1.17 17.84
C GLY A 272 -2.86 0.14 17.31
N ALA A 273 -4.13 0.55 17.19
CA ALA A 273 -5.24 -0.28 16.70
C ALA A 273 -5.15 -0.56 15.18
N TRP A 274 -4.12 -1.31 14.78
CA TRP A 274 -3.80 -1.67 13.39
C TRP A 274 -4.88 -2.46 12.67
N TRP A 275 -5.77 -3.14 13.41
CA TRP A 275 -6.85 -3.96 12.87
C TRP A 275 -8.11 -3.14 12.53
N GLY A 276 -8.29 -1.97 13.16
CA GLY A 276 -9.55 -1.21 13.12
C GLY A 276 -9.93 -0.75 11.71
N GLY A 277 -8.97 -0.26 10.93
CA GLY A 277 -9.22 0.16 9.55
C GLY A 277 -9.54 -1.00 8.61
N PHE A 278 -9.02 -2.20 8.86
CA PHE A 278 -9.42 -3.40 8.09
C PHE A 278 -10.88 -3.77 8.34
N VAL A 279 -11.37 -3.61 9.58
CA VAL A 279 -12.79 -3.83 9.91
C VAL A 279 -13.67 -2.76 9.28
N ILE A 280 -13.29 -1.48 9.38
CA ILE A 280 -14.04 -0.36 8.80
C ILE A 280 -14.11 -0.48 7.27
N CYS A 281 -12.96 -0.63 6.60
CA CYS A 281 -12.89 -0.79 5.15
C CYS A 281 -13.54 -2.09 4.69
N GLY A 282 -13.36 -3.21 5.42
CA GLY A 282 -13.97 -4.50 5.11
C GLY A 282 -15.50 -4.45 5.17
N GLY A 283 -16.06 -3.86 6.24
CA GLY A 283 -17.49 -3.63 6.38
C GLY A 283 -18.03 -2.72 5.26
N MET A 284 -17.32 -1.64 4.95
CA MET A 284 -17.68 -0.74 3.85
C MET A 284 -17.68 -1.44 2.49
N LEU A 285 -16.68 -2.29 2.21
CA LEU A 285 -16.61 -3.07 0.97
C LEU A 285 -17.77 -4.06 0.84
N LEU A 286 -18.16 -4.72 1.94
CA LEU A 286 -19.32 -5.61 1.95
C LEU A 286 -20.63 -4.85 1.72
N LEU A 287 -20.78 -3.65 2.30
CA LEU A 287 -21.93 -2.78 2.05
C LEU A 287 -21.98 -2.31 0.59
N VAL A 288 -20.84 -1.97 0.00
CA VAL A 288 -20.72 -1.56 -1.40
C VAL A 288 -20.94 -2.74 -2.36
N ALA A 289 -20.63 -3.97 -1.95
CA ALA A 289 -20.90 -5.17 -2.75
C ALA A 289 -22.41 -5.40 -2.96
N MET A 290 -23.25 -5.06 -1.97
CA MET A 290 -24.70 -5.33 -1.99
C MET A 290 -25.40 -4.71 -3.22
N PRO A 291 -25.27 -3.39 -3.52
CA PRO A 291 -25.85 -2.80 -4.72
C PRO A 291 -25.49 -3.51 -6.04
N PHE A 292 -24.26 -4.01 -6.18
CA PHE A 292 -23.81 -4.65 -7.43
C PHE A 292 -24.57 -5.94 -7.77
N PHE A 293 -25.06 -6.67 -6.76
CA PHE A 293 -25.92 -7.84 -6.98
C PHE A 293 -27.32 -7.48 -7.47
N GLY A 294 -27.77 -6.24 -7.19
CA GLY A 294 -29.06 -5.73 -7.65
C GLY A 294 -29.04 -5.08 -9.03
N PHE A 295 -27.86 -4.69 -9.53
CA PHE A 295 -27.73 -4.02 -10.83
C PHE A 295 -28.05 -4.98 -11.98
N PRO A 296 -28.80 -4.53 -13.02
CA PRO A 296 -29.13 -5.36 -14.16
C PRO A 296 -27.95 -5.56 -15.10
N ARG A 297 -28.00 -6.65 -15.88
CA ARG A 297 -26.97 -7.00 -16.87
C ARG A 297 -26.86 -5.94 -17.96
N MET A 298 -28.00 -5.44 -18.43
CA MET A 298 -28.08 -4.30 -19.32
C MET A 298 -28.98 -3.22 -18.75
N LEU A 299 -28.54 -1.97 -18.85
CA LEU A 299 -29.36 -0.81 -18.50
C LEU A 299 -30.37 -0.52 -19.60
N SER A 300 -31.51 -1.20 -19.59
CA SER A 300 -32.57 -1.14 -20.61
C SER A 300 -32.94 0.27 -21.08
N ARG A 301 -33.05 1.23 -20.14
CA ARG A 301 -33.32 2.65 -20.45
C ARG A 301 -32.19 3.32 -21.23
N GLU A 302 -30.96 3.04 -20.85
CA GLU A 302 -29.78 3.63 -21.46
C GLU A 302 -29.46 2.97 -22.81
N THR A 303 -29.64 1.64 -22.91
CA THR A 303 -29.57 0.90 -24.17
C THR A 303 -30.57 1.45 -25.20
N ARG A 304 -31.82 1.72 -24.81
CA ARG A 304 -32.81 2.35 -25.70
C ARG A 304 -32.37 3.73 -26.19
N ARG A 305 -31.84 4.57 -25.29
CA ARG A 305 -31.30 5.90 -25.64
C ARG A 305 -30.11 5.80 -26.61
N LEU A 306 -29.18 4.89 -26.35
CA LEU A 306 -28.00 4.70 -27.19
C LEU A 306 -28.36 4.17 -28.58
N ILE A 307 -29.36 3.31 -28.71
CA ILE A 307 -29.86 2.85 -30.02
C ILE A 307 -30.53 4.01 -30.80
N GLN A 308 -31.21 4.93 -30.10
CA GLN A 308 -31.79 6.12 -30.73
C GLN A 308 -30.72 7.13 -31.18
N GLU A 309 -29.63 7.26 -30.43
CA GLU A 309 -28.55 8.21 -30.71
C GLU A 309 -27.46 7.68 -31.67
N ASP A 310 -27.17 6.37 -31.64
CA ASP A 310 -26.10 5.71 -32.41
C ASP A 310 -26.60 4.38 -33.00
N GLU A 311 -26.96 4.38 -34.28
CA GLU A 311 -27.46 3.19 -34.99
C GLU A 311 -26.41 2.06 -35.06
N ALA A 312 -25.12 2.42 -35.06
CA ALA A 312 -24.01 1.45 -35.02
C ALA A 312 -23.88 0.75 -33.65
N TYR A 313 -24.49 1.27 -32.59
CA TYR A 313 -24.49 0.64 -31.27
C TYR A 313 -25.29 -0.67 -31.27
N LEU A 314 -26.38 -0.75 -32.04
CA LEU A 314 -27.17 -1.99 -32.17
C LEU A 314 -26.32 -3.11 -32.79
N GLN A 315 -25.52 -2.78 -33.81
CA GLN A 315 -24.60 -3.73 -34.43
C GLN A 315 -23.55 -4.24 -33.43
N ARG A 316 -23.02 -3.36 -32.57
CA ARG A 316 -22.06 -3.75 -31.52
C ARG A 316 -22.66 -4.69 -30.48
N LEU A 317 -23.93 -4.49 -30.11
CA LEU A 317 -24.62 -5.40 -29.18
C LEU A 317 -24.75 -6.81 -29.77
N LEU A 318 -24.97 -6.91 -31.09
CA LEU A 318 -25.00 -8.18 -31.82
C LEU A 318 -23.59 -8.81 -31.86
N ASP A 319 -22.57 -8.03 -32.21
CA ASP A 319 -21.16 -8.49 -32.25
C ASP A 319 -20.64 -8.98 -30.89
N MET A 320 -21.13 -8.41 -29.78
CA MET A 320 -20.78 -8.85 -28.42
C MET A 320 -21.41 -10.20 -28.02
N GLY A 321 -22.19 -10.84 -28.88
CA GLY A 321 -22.74 -12.17 -28.62
C GLY A 321 -23.71 -12.19 -27.43
N VAL A 322 -24.40 -11.08 -27.16
CA VAL A 322 -25.47 -11.01 -26.15
C VAL A 322 -26.65 -11.92 -26.55
N VAL A 323 -26.69 -12.34 -27.82
CA VAL A 323 -27.64 -13.30 -28.40
C VAL A 323 -26.97 -14.65 -28.61
N LYS A 324 -27.70 -15.74 -28.31
CA LYS A 324 -27.41 -17.07 -28.85
C LYS A 324 -27.87 -17.08 -30.31
N ASP A 325 -26.94 -17.08 -31.26
CA ASP A 325 -27.31 -17.20 -32.66
C ASP A 325 -27.97 -18.56 -32.94
N LYS A 326 -29.14 -18.50 -33.58
CA LYS A 326 -29.52 -19.47 -34.59
C LYS A 326 -29.01 -18.94 -35.92
N GLU A 327 -28.00 -19.62 -36.45
CA GLU A 327 -27.58 -19.70 -37.86
C GLU A 327 -27.48 -18.38 -38.64
N ARG A 328 -26.25 -17.92 -38.91
CA ARG A 328 -25.91 -17.26 -40.17
C ARG A 328 -24.57 -17.74 -40.71
N GLU A 329 -24.63 -18.41 -41.86
CA GLU A 329 -23.50 -18.61 -42.76
C GLU A 329 -23.09 -17.27 -43.41
N MET A 330 -21.76 -17.08 -43.47
CA MET A 330 -20.99 -16.34 -44.47
C MET A 330 -21.19 -14.82 -44.63
N ASP A 331 -20.17 -14.05 -44.22
CA ASP A 331 -19.38 -13.30 -45.21
C ASP A 331 -17.99 -12.92 -44.69
N SER A 332 -16.98 -13.32 -45.48
CA SER A 332 -15.56 -13.11 -45.27
C SER A 332 -15.12 -11.75 -45.82
N ASN A 333 -14.66 -10.85 -44.94
CA ASN A 333 -13.63 -9.80 -45.16
C ASN A 333 -13.83 -8.56 -44.29
N SER A 334 -13.76 -8.73 -42.97
CA SER A 334 -13.29 -7.67 -42.09
C SER A 334 -12.29 -8.27 -41.10
N ALA A 335 -11.01 -7.97 -41.31
CA ALA A 335 -9.92 -8.39 -40.44
C ALA A 335 -10.05 -7.68 -39.08
N GLY A 336 -10.89 -8.24 -38.21
CA GLY A 336 -11.06 -7.79 -36.84
C GLY A 336 -10.11 -8.55 -35.92
N TYR A 337 -9.19 -7.81 -35.29
CA TYR A 337 -8.31 -8.30 -34.22
C TYR A 337 -9.13 -8.94 -33.09
N GLY A 338 -8.78 -10.17 -32.67
CA GLY A 338 -9.35 -10.80 -31.47
C GLY A 338 -10.49 -11.81 -31.67
N LYS A 339 -10.79 -12.23 -32.92
CA LYS A 339 -11.79 -13.29 -33.18
C LYS A 339 -11.27 -14.71 -32.89
N ASP A 340 -9.96 -14.94 -32.91
CA ASP A 340 -9.34 -16.25 -32.66
C ASP A 340 -8.41 -16.25 -31.44
N ILE A 341 -8.69 -17.10 -30.44
CA ILE A 341 -7.84 -17.30 -29.24
C ILE A 341 -6.41 -17.72 -29.61
N LYS A 342 -6.24 -18.33 -30.78
CA LYS A 342 -4.93 -18.74 -31.31
C LYS A 342 -4.06 -17.57 -31.78
N GLU A 343 -4.62 -16.38 -31.97
CA GLU A 343 -3.86 -15.17 -32.34
C GLU A 343 -3.29 -14.43 -31.12
N LEU A 344 -3.84 -14.66 -29.93
CA LEU A 344 -3.40 -14.04 -28.68
C LEU A 344 -1.90 -14.29 -28.35
N PRO A 345 -1.37 -15.53 -28.39
CA PRO A 345 0.06 -15.76 -28.15
C PRO A 345 0.96 -15.14 -29.22
N ARG A 346 0.48 -15.04 -30.47
CA ARG A 346 1.23 -14.37 -31.55
C ARG A 346 1.30 -12.86 -31.33
N ALA A 347 0.19 -12.23 -30.93
CA ALA A 347 0.15 -10.81 -30.59
C ALA A 347 1.02 -10.50 -29.36
N PHE A 348 0.95 -11.36 -28.33
CA PHE A 348 1.82 -11.26 -27.14
C PHE A 348 3.30 -11.30 -27.53
N GLN A 349 3.69 -12.27 -28.35
CA GLN A 349 5.06 -12.40 -28.82
C GLN A 349 5.49 -11.23 -29.72
N ARG A 350 4.59 -10.68 -30.53
CA ARG A 350 4.85 -9.50 -31.38
C ARG A 350 5.16 -8.27 -30.54
N LEU A 351 4.38 -8.02 -29.48
CA LEU A 351 4.61 -6.89 -28.56
C LEU A 351 5.93 -7.03 -27.78
N LEU A 352 6.24 -8.22 -27.27
CA LEU A 352 7.53 -8.46 -26.61
C LEU A 352 8.74 -8.32 -27.54
N LYS A 353 8.55 -8.56 -28.84
CA LYS A 353 9.58 -8.32 -29.87
C LYS A 353 9.71 -6.86 -30.29
N ASN A 354 8.76 -5.98 -29.91
CA ASN A 354 8.87 -4.55 -30.18
C ASN A 354 9.83 -3.90 -29.17
N PRO A 355 11.05 -3.51 -29.59
CA PRO A 355 12.08 -3.06 -28.66
C PRO A 355 11.70 -1.75 -27.96
N ILE A 356 10.99 -0.84 -28.65
CA ILE A 356 10.57 0.43 -28.07
C ILE A 356 9.56 0.19 -26.93
N PHE A 357 8.59 -0.69 -27.16
CA PHE A 357 7.59 -1.06 -26.15
C PHE A 357 8.24 -1.73 -24.93
N LEU A 358 9.04 -2.78 -25.15
CA LEU A 358 9.62 -3.56 -24.05
C LEU A 358 10.59 -2.72 -23.20
N ILE A 359 11.49 -1.96 -23.83
CA ILE A 359 12.47 -1.12 -23.10
C ILE A 359 11.75 0.00 -22.34
N THR A 360 10.71 0.60 -22.93
CA THR A 360 9.88 1.59 -22.22
C THR A 360 9.21 0.95 -21.00
N CYS A 361 8.67 -0.27 -21.13
CA CYS A 361 8.09 -0.99 -19.99
C CYS A 361 9.12 -1.25 -18.88
N LEU A 362 10.34 -1.67 -19.21
CA LEU A 362 11.41 -1.88 -18.23
C LEU A 362 11.81 -0.58 -17.52
N GLY A 363 11.90 0.54 -18.24
CA GLY A 363 12.12 1.86 -17.64
C GLY A 363 11.00 2.27 -16.68
N ILE A 364 9.74 2.04 -17.05
CA ILE A 364 8.59 2.29 -16.18
C ILE A 364 8.61 1.36 -14.96
N CYS A 365 9.03 0.10 -15.10
CA CYS A 365 9.18 -0.82 -13.97
C CYS A 365 10.15 -0.25 -12.93
N CYS A 366 11.29 0.31 -13.34
CA CYS A 366 12.23 0.93 -12.42
C CYS A 366 11.61 2.13 -11.67
N GLU A 367 10.85 2.99 -12.35
CA GLU A 367 10.18 4.11 -11.68
C GLU A 367 9.08 3.65 -10.71
N VAL A 368 8.27 2.67 -11.12
CA VAL A 368 7.21 2.09 -10.30
C VAL A 368 7.78 1.33 -9.10
N CYS A 369 8.92 0.64 -9.25
CA CYS A 369 9.63 0.02 -8.13
C CYS A 369 9.92 1.04 -7.02
N ILE A 370 10.41 2.22 -7.40
CA ILE A 370 10.74 3.27 -6.44
C ILE A 370 9.45 3.78 -5.76
N VAL A 371 8.42 4.12 -6.55
CA VAL A 371 7.14 4.63 -6.02
C VAL A 371 6.52 3.62 -5.06
N SER A 372 6.43 2.34 -5.44
CA SER A 372 5.86 1.28 -4.61
C SER A 372 6.63 1.09 -3.31
N GLY A 373 7.97 1.11 -3.34
CA GLY A 373 8.80 0.89 -2.16
C GLY A 373 8.70 2.05 -1.17
N PHE A 374 8.68 3.28 -1.68
CA PHE A 374 8.46 4.47 -0.88
C PHE A 374 7.04 4.51 -0.30
N VAL A 375 5.99 4.23 -1.07
CA VAL A 375 4.62 4.25 -0.52
C VAL A 375 4.48 3.29 0.67
N VAL A 376 5.09 2.10 0.59
CA VAL A 376 5.01 1.09 1.64
C VAL A 376 5.85 1.45 2.87
N PHE A 377 7.08 1.93 2.70
CA PHE A 377 8.05 2.09 3.81
C PHE A 377 8.40 3.54 4.16
N LEU A 378 7.85 4.55 3.49
CA LEU A 378 8.10 5.95 3.84
C LEU A 378 7.59 6.31 5.25
N PRO A 379 6.43 5.84 5.74
CA PRO A 379 6.05 6.05 7.13
C PRO A 379 7.10 5.49 8.10
N LYS A 380 7.57 4.26 7.87
CA LYS A 380 8.63 3.63 8.65
C LYS A 380 9.94 4.42 8.61
N TYR A 381 10.33 4.92 7.45
CA TYR A 381 11.50 5.77 7.29
C TYR A 381 11.36 7.05 8.13
N LEU A 382 10.19 7.71 8.10
CA LEU A 382 9.91 8.91 8.89
C LEU A 382 9.89 8.64 10.40
N GLU A 383 9.29 7.54 10.83
CA GLU A 383 9.26 7.08 12.23
C GLU A 383 10.68 6.87 12.77
N THR A 384 11.54 6.20 11.99
CA THR A 384 12.89 5.81 12.43
C THR A 384 13.93 6.93 12.33
N GLN A 385 13.95 7.67 11.22
CA GLN A 385 14.97 8.70 10.96
C GLN A 385 14.73 9.97 11.76
N PHE A 386 13.47 10.39 11.89
CA PHE A 386 13.08 11.65 12.54
C PHE A 386 12.39 11.43 13.89
N THR A 387 12.33 10.18 14.39
CA THR A 387 11.69 9.83 15.67
C THR A 387 10.26 10.35 15.79
N LEU A 388 9.54 10.38 14.66
CA LEU A 388 8.15 10.83 14.62
C LEU A 388 7.23 9.74 15.17
N SER A 389 6.13 10.16 15.81
CA SER A 389 5.07 9.22 16.16
C SER A 389 4.44 8.63 14.89
N LYS A 390 3.96 7.38 15.01
CA LYS A 390 3.38 6.63 13.87
C LYS A 390 2.23 7.37 13.19
N SER A 391 1.44 8.12 13.96
CA SER A 391 0.31 8.90 13.43
C SER A 391 0.78 10.10 12.61
N VAL A 392 1.78 10.85 13.08
CA VAL A 392 2.34 12.01 12.37
C VAL A 392 3.06 11.60 11.09
N ALA A 393 3.85 10.51 11.13
CA ALA A 393 4.52 9.99 9.94
C ALA A 393 3.54 9.62 8.81
N ASN A 394 2.39 9.03 9.18
CA ASN A 394 1.33 8.71 8.24
C ASN A 394 0.61 9.94 7.69
N LEU A 395 0.31 10.93 8.53
CA LEU A 395 -0.30 12.19 8.09
C LEU A 395 0.59 12.94 7.09
N LEU A 396 1.90 12.99 7.35
CA LEU A 396 2.89 13.59 6.45
C LEU A 396 3.01 12.83 5.12
N THR A 397 3.03 11.50 5.17
CA THR A 397 3.09 10.65 3.98
C THR A 397 1.85 10.85 3.09
N GLY A 398 0.65 10.74 3.66
CA GLY A 398 -0.60 10.90 2.92
C GLY A 398 -0.89 12.34 2.49
N GLY A 399 -0.54 13.32 3.32
CA GLY A 399 -0.85 14.73 3.13
C GLY A 399 0.13 15.49 2.22
N ILE A 400 1.37 15.02 2.07
CA ILE A 400 2.40 15.70 1.28
C ILE A 400 2.79 14.89 0.03
N ALA A 401 3.15 13.61 0.19
CA ALA A 401 3.69 12.83 -0.94
C ALA A 401 2.63 12.53 -2.01
N VAL A 402 1.41 12.16 -1.61
CA VAL A 402 0.35 11.77 -2.56
C VAL A 402 -0.18 12.96 -3.37
N PRO A 403 -0.47 14.15 -2.78
CA PRO A 403 -0.82 15.33 -3.56
C PRO A 403 0.28 15.76 -4.53
N GLY A 404 1.55 15.66 -4.14
CA GLY A 404 2.69 15.91 -5.03
C GLY A 404 2.63 15.05 -6.29
N ALA A 405 2.32 13.76 -6.15
CA ALA A 405 2.13 12.87 -7.28
C ALA A 405 0.97 13.29 -8.20
N VAL A 406 -0.21 13.62 -7.63
CA VAL A 406 -1.38 14.04 -8.42
C VAL A 406 -1.08 15.32 -9.22
N LEU A 407 -0.48 16.32 -8.58
CA LEU A 407 -0.09 17.58 -9.25
C LEU A 407 0.93 17.34 -10.36
N GLY A 408 1.88 16.42 -10.13
CA GLY A 408 2.87 16.03 -11.13
C GLY A 408 2.25 15.40 -12.38
N ILE A 409 1.33 14.45 -12.21
CA ILE A 409 0.62 13.80 -13.33
C ILE A 409 -0.12 14.84 -14.19
N LEU A 410 -0.85 15.75 -13.53
CA LEU A 410 -1.59 16.81 -14.21
C LEU A 410 -0.67 17.76 -14.98
N LEU A 411 0.45 18.17 -14.38
CA LEU A 411 1.43 19.00 -15.07
C LEU A 411 2.06 18.25 -16.26
N GLY A 412 2.42 16.97 -16.10
CA GLY A 412 2.95 16.15 -17.19
C GLY A 412 1.99 16.08 -18.38
N GLY A 413 0.69 15.90 -18.13
CA GLY A 413 -0.34 15.93 -19.16
C GLY A 413 -0.50 17.31 -19.81
N TYR A 414 -0.43 18.37 -19.01
CA TYR A 414 -0.45 19.75 -19.50
C TYR A 414 0.76 20.05 -20.40
N LEU A 415 1.98 19.66 -20.02
CA LEU A 415 3.20 19.87 -20.80
C LEU A 415 3.14 19.15 -22.15
N VAL A 416 2.70 17.88 -22.16
CA VAL A 416 2.52 17.11 -23.40
C VAL A 416 1.54 17.80 -24.35
N ARG A 417 0.41 18.30 -23.82
CA ARG A 417 -0.61 19.00 -24.61
C ARG A 417 -0.15 20.37 -25.08
N ARG A 418 0.44 21.18 -24.20
CA ARG A 418 0.83 22.57 -24.46
C ARG A 418 1.92 22.67 -25.52
N PHE A 419 2.91 21.79 -25.47
CA PHE A 419 4.02 21.77 -26.41
C PHE A 419 3.80 20.83 -27.60
N GLN A 420 2.62 20.19 -27.70
CA GLN A 420 2.27 19.24 -28.76
C GLN A 420 3.41 18.24 -29.04
N LEU A 421 3.94 17.63 -27.97
CA LEU A 421 5.18 16.85 -28.06
C LEU A 421 5.05 15.72 -29.10
N THR A 422 6.09 15.52 -29.88
CA THR A 422 6.23 14.32 -30.72
C THR A 422 6.76 13.16 -29.87
N ARG A 423 6.81 11.94 -30.41
CA ARG A 423 7.40 10.78 -29.69
C ARG A 423 8.83 11.08 -29.19
N LYS A 424 9.62 11.76 -30.02
CA LYS A 424 10.99 12.21 -29.69
C LYS A 424 10.98 13.24 -28.57
N GLY A 425 10.11 14.25 -28.65
CA GLY A 425 9.97 15.28 -27.62
C GLY A 425 9.51 14.73 -26.27
N ALA A 426 8.60 13.74 -26.26
CA ALA A 426 8.17 13.06 -25.03
C ALA A 426 9.31 12.28 -24.38
N ALA A 427 10.14 11.59 -25.16
CA ALA A 427 11.33 10.89 -24.65
C ALA A 427 12.37 11.87 -24.09
N GLN A 428 12.60 13.01 -24.77
CA GLN A 428 13.49 14.08 -24.28
C GLN A 428 13.00 14.70 -22.97
N LEU A 429 11.70 15.01 -22.86
CA LEU A 429 11.11 15.52 -21.62
C LEU A 429 11.26 14.52 -20.48
N THR A 430 11.00 13.24 -20.74
CA THR A 430 11.15 12.17 -19.75
C THR A 430 12.60 12.08 -19.25
N LEU A 431 13.58 12.12 -20.17
CA LEU A 431 15.00 12.12 -19.82
C LEU A 431 15.39 13.34 -18.98
N ALA A 432 14.94 14.54 -19.37
CA ALA A 432 15.21 15.76 -18.62
C ALA A 432 14.67 15.68 -17.18
N LEU A 433 13.42 15.26 -17.00
CA LEU A 433 12.81 15.08 -15.69
C LEU A 433 13.51 13.98 -14.88
N ASN A 434 13.96 12.91 -15.53
CA ASN A 434 14.70 11.84 -14.86
C ASN A 434 16.05 12.33 -14.32
N VAL A 435 16.78 13.16 -15.08
CA VAL A 435 18.02 13.81 -14.61
C VAL A 435 17.77 14.74 -13.42
N VAL A 436 16.69 15.53 -13.45
CA VAL A 436 16.29 16.39 -12.31
C VAL A 436 15.95 15.54 -11.08
N ALA A 437 15.28 14.40 -11.24
CA ALA A 437 15.02 13.50 -10.13
C ALA A 437 16.31 12.86 -9.60
N LEU A 438 17.26 12.52 -10.48
CA LEU A 438 18.54 11.93 -10.10
C LEU A 438 19.39 12.88 -9.25
N THR A 439 19.47 14.17 -9.62
CA THR A 439 20.16 15.17 -8.81
C THR A 439 19.50 15.33 -7.44
N GLY A 440 18.17 15.19 -7.38
CA GLY A 440 17.45 15.23 -6.13
C GLY A 440 17.71 14.05 -5.19
N TYR A 441 17.87 12.82 -5.71
CA TYR A 441 18.33 11.69 -4.89
C TYR A 441 19.72 11.92 -4.31
N GLY A 442 20.60 12.63 -5.02
CA GLY A 442 21.90 13.06 -4.50
C GLY A 442 21.79 13.88 -3.20
N LEU A 443 20.81 14.77 -3.11
CA LEU A 443 20.57 15.60 -1.92
C LEU A 443 20.03 14.78 -0.73
N PHE A 444 19.26 13.71 -0.98
CA PHE A 444 18.74 12.84 0.08
C PHE A 444 19.83 12.09 0.86
N PHE A 445 21.02 11.88 0.28
CA PHE A 445 22.15 11.30 1.03
C PHE A 445 22.63 12.20 2.17
N ILE A 446 22.44 13.52 2.03
CA ILE A 446 22.87 14.53 3.01
C ILE A 446 21.73 14.86 3.97
N LEU A 447 20.49 14.91 3.47
CA LEU A 447 19.30 15.24 4.24
C LEU A 447 18.83 14.06 5.10
N GLY A 448 19.35 13.96 6.33
CA GLY A 448 18.85 13.06 7.37
C GLY A 448 19.45 13.40 8.73
N CYS A 449 19.10 12.62 9.75
CA CYS A 449 19.68 12.75 11.09
C CYS A 449 20.88 11.80 11.25
N GLY A 450 21.78 12.13 12.18
CA GLY A 450 22.85 11.22 12.63
C GLY A 450 22.32 10.15 13.59
N ASN A 451 23.16 9.13 13.86
CA ASN A 451 22.85 8.10 14.86
C ASN A 451 22.60 8.73 16.24
N LEU A 452 21.71 8.12 17.02
CA LEU A 452 21.50 8.52 18.41
C LEU A 452 22.77 8.21 19.19
N GLU A 453 23.21 9.13 20.06
CA GLU A 453 24.27 8.86 21.01
C GLU A 453 23.77 7.87 22.05
N MET A 454 24.03 6.59 21.80
CA MET A 454 23.62 5.47 22.64
C MET A 454 24.83 4.76 23.23
N ALA A 455 24.83 4.60 24.55
CA ALA A 455 25.88 3.92 25.30
C ALA A 455 26.00 2.44 24.86
N GLY A 456 27.23 2.01 24.56
CA GLY A 456 27.53 0.66 24.08
C GLY A 456 27.28 0.42 22.59
N ALA A 457 26.61 1.35 21.89
CA ALA A 457 26.33 1.26 20.45
C ALA A 457 27.11 2.30 19.63
N SER A 458 26.95 3.59 19.93
CA SER A 458 27.63 4.68 19.21
C SER A 458 28.62 5.44 20.08
N VAL A 459 28.45 5.40 21.41
CA VAL A 459 29.32 6.01 22.41
C VAL A 459 29.73 4.93 23.41
N PRO A 460 30.99 4.84 23.84
CA PRO A 460 31.39 3.85 24.82
C PRO A 460 30.83 4.17 26.21
N TYR A 461 30.62 3.14 27.03
CA TYR A 461 30.37 3.33 28.45
C TYR A 461 31.59 3.98 29.15
N PRO A 462 31.39 4.65 30.31
CA PRO A 462 32.49 5.21 31.09
C PRO A 462 33.59 4.17 31.33
N ASN A 463 34.85 4.56 31.14
CA ASN A 463 36.04 3.70 31.28
C ASN A 463 36.10 2.48 30.33
N SER A 464 35.31 2.46 29.25
CA SER A 464 35.34 1.42 28.22
C SER A 464 35.81 1.98 26.87
N THR A 465 36.40 1.14 26.02
CA THR A 465 36.71 1.48 24.62
C THR A 465 35.67 0.88 23.69
N LEU A 466 35.23 1.62 22.66
CA LEU A 466 34.27 1.11 21.69
C LEU A 466 34.88 -0.10 20.96
N SER A 467 34.22 -1.26 21.01
CA SER A 467 34.72 -2.47 20.37
C SER A 467 34.58 -2.34 18.84
N PRO A 468 35.59 -2.79 18.05
CA PRO A 468 35.59 -2.61 16.60
C PRO A 468 34.63 -3.56 15.85
N THR A 469 33.99 -4.52 16.53
CA THR A 469 33.26 -5.64 15.89
C THR A 469 31.82 -5.83 16.37
N GLY A 470 31.26 -4.97 17.22
CA GLY A 470 29.86 -5.12 17.64
C GLY A 470 29.34 -4.08 18.61
N ILE A 471 28.03 -4.14 18.85
CA ILE A 471 27.35 -3.40 19.91
C ILE A 471 27.53 -4.19 21.22
N GLU A 472 28.04 -3.54 22.25
CA GLU A 472 28.26 -4.13 23.57
C GLU A 472 27.47 -3.32 24.61
N LEU A 473 26.28 -3.80 24.93
CA LEU A 473 25.33 -3.12 25.82
C LEU A 473 25.71 -3.26 27.31
N SER A 474 26.55 -4.24 27.64
CA SER A 474 27.02 -4.54 28.99
C SER A 474 28.39 -3.91 29.25
N SER A 475 28.60 -3.44 30.48
CA SER A 475 29.87 -2.89 30.96
C SER A 475 29.94 -3.00 32.48
N GLN A 476 31.11 -2.72 33.05
CA GLN A 476 31.36 -2.86 34.50
C GLN A 476 30.31 -2.18 35.40
N CYS A 477 29.65 -1.12 34.92
CA CYS A 477 28.64 -0.40 35.70
C CYS A 477 27.26 -1.08 35.72
N ASN A 478 26.91 -1.91 34.73
CA ASN A 478 25.62 -2.59 34.62
C ASN A 478 25.73 -4.14 34.61
N ASP A 479 26.94 -4.70 34.60
CA ASP A 479 27.17 -6.14 34.59
C ASP A 479 26.52 -6.83 35.80
N ALA A 480 26.52 -6.18 36.96
CA ALA A 480 25.89 -6.68 38.19
C ALA A 480 24.35 -6.70 38.13
N CYS A 481 23.74 -6.07 37.12
CA CYS A 481 22.30 -5.92 37.00
C CYS A 481 21.64 -7.02 36.15
N HIS A 482 22.42 -7.83 35.41
CA HIS A 482 21.92 -8.90 34.52
C HIS A 482 20.76 -8.46 33.60
N CYS A 483 20.94 -7.36 32.88
CA CYS A 483 19.88 -6.73 32.09
C CYS A 483 19.43 -7.56 30.87
N ALA A 484 18.12 -7.61 30.63
CA ALA A 484 17.56 -8.24 29.44
C ALA A 484 17.77 -7.38 28.17
N SER A 485 18.28 -7.99 27.09
CA SER A 485 18.56 -7.32 25.80
C SER A 485 17.41 -7.38 24.79
N ASN A 486 16.32 -8.09 25.11
CA ASN A 486 15.18 -8.31 24.20
C ASN A 486 14.10 -7.20 24.25
N PHE A 487 14.27 -6.19 25.11
CA PHE A 487 13.30 -5.13 25.31
C PHE A 487 14.00 -3.77 25.42
N VAL A 488 13.61 -2.81 24.57
CA VAL A 488 14.20 -1.45 24.55
C VAL A 488 13.24 -0.47 25.21
N GLU A 489 13.73 0.20 26.24
CA GLU A 489 13.03 1.27 26.95
C GLU A 489 14.01 2.43 27.12
N PRO A 490 14.26 3.21 26.05
CA PRO A 490 15.36 4.15 26.04
C PRO A 490 15.16 5.21 27.13
N VAL A 491 16.24 5.51 27.86
CA VAL A 491 16.28 6.58 28.86
C VAL A 491 17.41 7.56 28.55
N CYS A 492 17.15 8.84 28.77
CA CYS A 492 18.13 9.89 28.58
C CYS A 492 18.81 10.23 29.90
N GLY A 493 20.12 9.97 29.99
CA GLY A 493 20.91 10.31 31.16
C GLY A 493 21.17 11.82 31.28
N SER A 494 21.48 12.26 32.50
CA SER A 494 21.88 13.65 32.77
C SER A 494 23.19 14.06 32.09
N ASP A 495 23.94 13.10 31.57
CA ASP A 495 25.13 13.25 30.72
C ASP A 495 24.80 13.52 29.25
N GLY A 496 23.52 13.49 28.86
CA GLY A 496 23.07 13.68 27.48
C GLY A 496 23.19 12.42 26.60
N VAL A 497 23.55 11.27 27.19
CA VAL A 497 23.66 9.99 26.48
C VAL A 497 22.40 9.16 26.68
N THR A 498 21.94 8.50 25.62
CA THR A 498 20.81 7.57 25.71
C THR A 498 21.27 6.17 26.09
N TYR A 499 20.58 5.54 27.03
CA TYR A 499 20.82 4.16 27.44
C TYR A 499 19.69 3.27 26.93
N PHE A 500 20.00 1.99 26.67
CA PHE A 500 19.06 1.02 26.09
C PHE A 500 17.83 0.74 26.97
N SER A 501 18.01 0.78 28.28
CA SER A 501 16.97 0.63 29.30
C SER A 501 17.40 1.28 30.62
N PRO A 502 16.51 1.47 31.61
CA PRO A 502 16.89 1.91 32.95
C PRO A 502 17.91 0.97 33.63
N CYS A 503 17.79 -0.35 33.42
CA CYS A 503 18.76 -1.35 33.92
C CYS A 503 20.14 -1.16 33.30
N HIS A 504 20.20 -0.93 31.99
CA HIS A 504 21.46 -0.72 31.27
C HIS A 504 22.13 0.61 31.67
N ALA A 505 21.37 1.59 32.15
CA ALA A 505 21.88 2.80 32.80
C ALA A 505 22.31 2.57 34.26
N GLY A 506 22.02 1.39 34.82
CA GLY A 506 22.34 1.02 36.20
C GLY A 506 21.49 1.71 37.26
N CYS A 507 20.28 2.16 36.92
CA CYS A 507 19.41 2.89 37.84
C CYS A 507 18.75 1.96 38.85
N SER A 508 18.88 2.29 40.14
CA SER A 508 18.34 1.49 41.25
C SER A 508 17.07 2.06 41.88
N GLN A 509 16.75 3.34 41.64
CA GLN A 509 15.60 4.02 42.23
C GLN A 509 14.74 4.76 41.19
N LYS A 510 13.43 4.90 41.48
CA LYS A 510 12.49 5.75 40.71
C LYS A 510 11.98 6.88 41.59
N MET A 511 11.96 8.09 41.05
CA MET A 511 11.36 9.25 41.71
C MET A 511 10.02 9.60 41.07
N GLN A 512 8.94 9.52 41.86
CA GLN A 512 7.59 9.86 41.42
C GLN A 512 7.35 11.36 41.59
N ALA A 513 7.12 12.08 40.48
CA ALA A 513 6.64 13.46 40.53
C ALA A 513 5.11 13.46 40.79
N MET A 514 4.63 14.45 41.55
CA MET A 514 3.20 14.63 41.84
C MET A 514 2.36 14.64 40.55
N ALA A 515 1.27 13.85 40.57
CA ALA A 515 0.33 13.59 39.47
C ALA A 515 0.86 12.70 38.33
N TYR A 516 0.73 11.38 38.50
CA TYR A 516 0.62 10.33 37.46
C TYR A 516 1.60 10.32 36.27
N LYS A 517 2.68 11.11 36.26
CA LYS A 517 3.70 11.13 35.20
C LYS A 517 5.07 10.85 35.81
N TRP A 518 5.55 9.61 35.66
CA TRP A 518 6.91 9.21 36.05
C TRP A 518 7.93 9.98 35.21
N GLN A 519 8.84 10.73 35.82
CA GLN A 519 9.79 11.52 35.05
C GLN A 519 11.26 11.16 35.27
N ASN A 520 11.68 10.73 36.48
CA ASN A 520 13.11 10.57 36.74
C ASN A 520 13.46 9.22 37.41
N TYR A 521 14.40 8.49 36.83
CA TYR A 521 15.18 7.44 37.48
C TYR A 521 16.36 8.07 38.19
N THR A 522 16.70 7.55 39.36
CA THR A 522 17.78 8.06 40.20
C THR A 522 18.73 6.93 40.58
N ASP A 523 19.93 7.31 41.03
CA ASP A 523 20.98 6.39 41.45
C ASP A 523 21.40 5.42 40.34
N CYS A 524 21.75 6.01 39.19
CA CYS A 524 22.23 5.30 38.02
C CYS A 524 23.77 5.20 38.05
N SER A 525 24.31 3.98 38.04
CA SER A 525 25.76 3.73 38.12
C SER A 525 26.51 4.02 36.83
N CYS A 526 25.87 3.93 35.66
CA CYS A 526 26.52 4.09 34.36
C CYS A 526 26.56 5.54 33.86
N ILE A 527 25.87 6.46 34.55
CA ILE A 527 25.78 7.87 34.14
C ILE A 527 26.94 8.66 34.75
N ASP A 528 27.69 9.36 33.92
CA ASP A 528 28.84 10.13 34.37
C ASP A 528 28.42 11.31 35.27
N ARG A 529 29.07 11.43 36.43
CA ARG A 529 28.83 12.47 37.45
C ARG A 529 29.78 13.67 37.29
N SER A 530 30.63 13.66 36.27
CA SER A 530 31.70 14.65 36.05
C SER A 530 31.24 16.11 36.02
N ASN A 531 29.98 16.39 35.66
CA ASN A 531 29.39 17.74 35.67
C ASN A 531 28.74 18.18 37.00
N GLY A 532 28.91 17.42 38.09
CA GLY A 532 28.36 17.78 39.41
C GLY A 532 26.83 17.67 39.54
N GLY A 533 26.16 17.13 38.52
CA GLY A 533 24.73 16.81 38.54
C GLY A 533 24.45 15.47 39.23
N ALA A 534 23.22 15.31 39.76
CA ALA A 534 22.78 14.01 40.24
C ALA A 534 22.66 13.04 39.06
N ALA A 535 23.18 11.81 39.22
CA ALA A 535 23.08 10.74 38.22
C ALA A 535 21.62 10.29 38.07
N MET A 536 20.94 10.92 37.13
CA MET A 536 19.51 10.75 36.89
C MET A 536 19.27 10.45 35.41
N ALA A 537 18.25 9.66 35.13
CA ALA A 537 17.79 9.41 33.77
C ALA A 537 16.31 9.79 33.63
N THR A 538 15.93 10.28 32.45
CA THR A 538 14.54 10.60 32.11
C THR A 538 13.99 9.61 31.09
N ASN A 539 12.67 9.39 31.10
CA ASN A 539 12.02 8.51 30.14
C ASN A 539 12.15 9.04 28.70
N GLY A 540 12.49 8.15 27.77
CA GLY A 540 12.64 8.47 26.36
C GLY A 540 14.10 8.71 25.94
N PRO A 541 14.38 8.70 24.63
CA PRO A 541 15.70 9.02 24.11
C PRO A 541 16.05 10.50 24.34
N CYS A 542 17.34 10.83 24.39
CA CYS A 542 17.76 12.23 24.52
C CYS A 542 17.29 13.09 23.33
N PRO A 543 16.89 14.34 23.57
CA PRO A 543 16.46 15.25 22.52
C PRO A 543 17.62 15.50 21.55
N ARG A 544 17.30 15.48 20.24
CA ARG A 544 18.26 15.72 19.17
C ARG A 544 17.82 16.92 18.35
N ASP A 545 18.74 17.84 18.08
CA ASP A 545 18.52 18.95 17.15
C ASP A 545 18.60 18.46 15.70
N CYS A 546 17.53 17.81 15.22
CA CYS A 546 17.41 17.43 13.82
C CYS A 546 16.49 18.39 13.05
N GLN A 547 17.03 19.51 12.56
CA GLN A 547 16.29 20.50 11.77
C GLN A 547 16.07 20.09 10.30
N THR A 548 16.44 18.86 9.91
CA THR A 548 16.38 18.40 8.51
C THR A 548 15.02 17.81 8.09
N LEU A 549 14.05 17.69 9.00
CA LEU A 549 12.72 17.16 8.70
C LEU A 549 11.96 17.99 7.65
N VAL A 550 11.85 19.30 7.87
CA VAL A 550 11.13 20.20 6.95
C VAL A 550 11.75 20.21 5.54
N PRO A 551 13.08 20.41 5.37
CA PRO A 551 13.68 20.33 4.04
C PRO A 551 13.56 18.94 3.41
N PHE A 552 13.61 17.85 4.20
CA PHE A 552 13.35 16.50 3.71
C PHE A 552 11.93 16.37 3.14
N MET A 553 10.90 16.84 3.84
CA MET A 553 9.52 16.77 3.38
C MET A 553 9.26 17.61 2.13
N MET A 554 9.83 18.82 2.06
CA MET A 554 9.79 19.63 0.84
C MET A 554 10.42 18.91 -0.34
N MET A 555 11.53 18.20 -0.09
CA MET A 555 12.22 17.43 -1.11
C MET A 555 11.43 16.20 -1.56
N VAL A 556 10.78 15.49 -0.64
CA VAL A 556 9.86 14.38 -0.97
C VAL A 556 8.72 14.87 -1.86
N PHE A 557 8.12 16.01 -1.55
CA PHE A 557 7.09 16.62 -2.40
C PHE A 557 7.63 16.93 -3.80
N LEU A 558 8.78 17.60 -3.89
CA LEU A 558 9.38 17.96 -5.19
C LEU A 558 9.74 16.72 -6.02
N MET A 559 10.31 15.69 -5.39
CA MET A 559 10.71 14.46 -6.07
C MET A 559 9.50 13.66 -6.54
N THR A 560 8.49 13.48 -5.70
CA THR A 560 7.24 12.81 -6.10
C THR A 560 6.56 13.57 -7.24
N PHE A 561 6.53 14.90 -7.18
CA PHE A 561 6.02 15.75 -8.26
C PHE A 561 6.78 15.57 -9.57
N VAL A 562 8.12 15.65 -9.55
CA VAL A 562 8.96 15.51 -10.76
C VAL A 562 8.86 14.10 -11.35
N VAL A 563 8.89 13.06 -10.51
CA VAL A 563 8.74 11.66 -10.94
C VAL A 563 7.36 11.45 -11.55
N SER A 564 6.29 11.93 -10.92
CA SER A 564 4.94 11.78 -11.47
C SER A 564 4.69 12.56 -12.77
N CYS A 565 5.45 13.64 -13.04
CA CYS A 565 5.41 14.33 -14.33
C CYS A 565 5.82 13.45 -15.52
N THR A 566 6.61 12.38 -15.31
CA THR A 566 7.05 11.47 -16.40
C THR A 566 5.92 10.55 -16.88
N GLN A 567 4.89 10.32 -16.07
CA GLN A 567 3.88 9.30 -16.31
C GLN A 567 3.11 9.51 -17.62
N MET A 568 2.70 10.75 -17.92
CA MET A 568 1.95 11.07 -19.15
C MET A 568 2.82 10.99 -20.42
N PRO A 569 4.04 11.56 -20.46
CA PRO A 569 5.00 11.31 -21.55
C PRO A 569 5.27 9.83 -21.81
N LEU A 570 5.42 9.02 -20.76
CA LEU A 570 5.69 7.59 -20.88
C LEU A 570 4.50 6.82 -21.47
N LEU A 571 3.28 7.13 -21.00
CA LEU A 571 2.05 6.58 -21.59
C LEU A 571 1.94 6.90 -23.09
N MET A 572 2.28 8.14 -23.47
CA MET A 572 2.27 8.58 -24.86
C MET A 572 3.29 7.84 -25.73
N ILE A 573 4.49 7.58 -25.22
CA ILE A 573 5.52 6.79 -25.92
C ILE A 573 5.00 5.37 -26.15
N THR A 574 4.42 4.73 -25.12
CA THR A 574 3.84 3.39 -25.23
C THR A 574 2.72 3.32 -26.27
N LEU A 575 1.75 4.23 -26.22
CA LEU A 575 0.61 4.20 -27.16
C LEU A 575 1.00 4.47 -28.61
N ARG A 576 2.09 5.22 -28.83
CA ARG A 576 2.58 5.56 -30.18
C ARG A 576 3.69 4.64 -30.68
N SER A 577 4.14 3.67 -29.89
CA SER A 577 5.10 2.64 -30.30
C SER A 577 4.43 1.37 -30.83
N VAL A 578 3.11 1.23 -30.62
CA VAL A 578 2.29 0.07 -31.05
C VAL A 578 1.24 0.49 -32.07
N ALA A 579 0.75 -0.48 -32.85
CA ALA A 579 -0.34 -0.27 -33.80
C ALA A 579 -1.63 0.13 -33.06
N GLU A 580 -2.49 0.91 -33.72
CA GLU A 580 -3.70 1.46 -33.10
C GLU A 580 -4.65 0.36 -32.58
N GLU A 581 -4.75 -0.73 -33.33
CA GLU A 581 -5.51 -1.93 -32.98
C GLU A 581 -4.94 -2.72 -31.79
N GLU A 582 -3.65 -2.58 -31.49
CA GLU A 582 -2.96 -3.31 -30.42
C GLU A 582 -2.80 -2.49 -29.12
N ARG A 583 -3.18 -1.19 -29.12
CA ARG A 583 -2.97 -0.28 -27.97
C ARG A 583 -3.55 -0.79 -26.65
N ALA A 584 -4.79 -1.25 -26.68
CA ALA A 584 -5.47 -1.75 -25.47
C ALA A 584 -4.77 -3.02 -24.93
N PHE A 585 -4.39 -3.93 -25.82
CA PHE A 585 -3.66 -5.15 -25.45
C PHE A 585 -2.24 -4.82 -24.92
N ALA A 586 -1.56 -3.85 -25.52
CA ALA A 586 -0.26 -3.36 -25.05
C ALA A 586 -0.33 -2.76 -23.64
N LEU A 587 -1.35 -1.95 -23.33
CA LEU A 587 -1.56 -1.43 -21.98
C LEU A 587 -1.88 -2.54 -20.97
N GLY A 588 -2.70 -3.53 -21.36
CA GLY A 588 -2.97 -4.70 -20.52
C GLY A 588 -1.71 -5.52 -20.24
N LEU A 589 -0.87 -5.74 -21.26
CA LEU A 589 0.41 -6.42 -21.11
C LEU A 589 1.39 -5.62 -20.24
N GLN A 590 1.47 -4.30 -20.44
CA GLN A 590 2.28 -3.42 -19.61
C GLN A 590 1.86 -3.52 -18.14
N PHE A 591 0.56 -3.54 -17.85
CA PHE A 591 0.05 -3.68 -16.49
C PHE A 591 0.50 -5.00 -15.83
N VAL A 592 0.45 -6.13 -16.56
CA VAL A 592 0.97 -7.42 -16.08
C VAL A 592 2.48 -7.36 -15.83
N ILE A 593 3.24 -6.77 -16.76
CA ILE A 593 4.70 -6.60 -16.62
C ILE A 593 5.03 -5.78 -15.37
N LEU A 594 4.33 -4.66 -15.14
CA LEU A 594 4.56 -3.80 -13.97
C LEU A 594 4.30 -4.52 -12.66
N ARG A 595 3.27 -5.36 -12.58
CA ARG A 595 2.98 -6.13 -11.36
C ARG A 595 4.04 -7.18 -11.07
N LEU A 596 4.47 -7.90 -12.09
CA LEU A 596 5.48 -8.95 -11.95
C LEU A 596 6.87 -8.40 -11.64
N LEU A 597 7.29 -7.36 -12.36
CA LEU A 597 8.66 -6.86 -12.30
C LEU A 597 8.86 -5.64 -11.40
N ALA A 598 7.78 -4.97 -10.99
CA ALA A 598 7.88 -3.80 -10.12
C ALA A 598 7.16 -3.97 -8.78
N TYR A 599 5.83 -4.15 -8.80
CA TYR A 599 5.05 -4.12 -7.56
C TYR A 599 5.34 -5.29 -6.61
N ILE A 600 5.57 -6.52 -7.12
CA ILE A 600 5.95 -7.67 -6.30
C ILE A 600 7.36 -7.52 -5.69
N PRO A 601 8.43 -7.32 -6.49
CA PRO A 601 9.79 -7.28 -5.94
C PRO A 601 10.09 -6.04 -5.12
N SER A 602 9.39 -4.92 -5.33
CA SER A 602 9.73 -3.65 -4.68
C SER A 602 9.62 -3.66 -3.15
N PRO A 603 8.47 -4.00 -2.54
CA PRO A 603 8.38 -4.06 -1.07
C PRO A 603 9.35 -5.08 -0.46
N ILE A 604 9.61 -6.18 -1.15
CA ILE A 604 10.55 -7.22 -0.69
C ILE A 604 11.99 -6.67 -0.68
N LEU A 605 12.38 -5.98 -1.76
CA LEU A 605 13.70 -5.35 -1.91
C LEU A 605 13.92 -4.27 -0.85
N PHE A 606 12.99 -3.32 -0.73
CA PHE A 606 13.09 -2.24 0.26
C PHE A 606 13.03 -2.77 1.69
N GLY A 607 12.21 -3.79 1.96
CA GLY A 607 12.18 -4.49 3.25
C GLY A 607 13.53 -5.13 3.61
N SER A 608 14.14 -5.87 2.68
CA SER A 608 15.48 -6.47 2.88
C SER A 608 16.55 -5.41 3.13
N VAL A 609 16.49 -4.28 2.41
CA VAL A 609 17.40 -3.15 2.60
C VAL A 609 17.29 -2.58 4.02
N ILE A 610 16.08 -2.37 4.52
CA ILE A 610 15.82 -1.88 5.88
C ILE A 610 16.41 -2.86 6.91
N ASP A 611 16.10 -4.15 6.77
CA ASP A 611 16.60 -5.19 7.70
C ASP A 611 18.13 -5.26 7.71
N SER A 612 18.78 -5.02 6.56
CA SER A 612 20.24 -5.01 6.47
C SER A 612 20.92 -3.84 7.19
N SER A 613 20.15 -2.85 7.67
CA SER A 613 20.63 -1.73 8.50
C SER A 613 20.32 -1.91 9.99
N CYS A 614 19.69 -3.03 10.35
CA CYS A 614 19.42 -3.36 11.74
C CYS A 614 20.71 -3.75 12.46
N THR A 615 20.96 -3.11 13.61
CA THR A 615 22.13 -3.38 14.45
C THR A 615 21.79 -4.26 15.65
N VAL A 616 20.61 -4.06 16.26
CA VAL A 616 20.13 -4.88 17.38
C VAL A 616 18.82 -5.57 17.01
N TRP A 617 18.85 -6.90 16.97
CA TRP A 617 17.68 -7.74 16.72
C TRP A 617 17.07 -8.22 18.02
N LYS A 618 15.74 -8.24 18.09
CA LYS A 618 15.05 -9.00 19.14
C LYS A 618 15.29 -10.49 18.91
N THR A 619 15.71 -11.22 19.93
CA THR A 619 15.92 -12.67 19.85
C THR A 619 14.73 -13.42 20.43
N LYS A 620 14.31 -14.50 19.75
CA LYS A 620 13.30 -15.44 20.24
C LYS A 620 13.99 -16.69 20.84
N CYS A 621 13.22 -17.54 21.53
CA CYS A 621 13.64 -18.93 21.82
C CYS A 621 14.28 -19.54 20.56
N GLY A 622 15.34 -20.33 20.72
CA GLY A 622 16.03 -20.97 19.59
C GLY A 622 16.92 -20.05 18.75
N GLY A 623 17.14 -18.80 19.15
CA GLY A 623 18.06 -17.86 18.47
C GLY A 623 17.52 -17.27 17.16
N LEU A 624 16.23 -17.44 16.89
CA LEU A 624 15.56 -16.83 15.72
C LEU A 624 15.47 -15.31 15.86
N ARG A 625 15.67 -14.60 14.75
CA ARG A 625 15.58 -13.12 14.68
C ARG A 625 14.12 -12.68 14.60
N GLY A 626 13.71 -11.78 15.49
CA GLY A 626 12.40 -11.13 15.52
C GLY A 626 12.39 -9.77 14.82
N SER A 627 11.68 -8.79 15.39
CA SER A 627 11.72 -7.41 14.92
C SER A 627 13.05 -6.74 15.24
N CYS A 628 13.47 -5.79 14.40
CA CYS A 628 14.62 -4.96 14.71
C CYS A 628 14.30 -3.94 15.80
N LEU A 629 15.20 -3.81 16.78
CA LEU A 629 15.08 -2.90 17.91
C LEU A 629 15.81 -1.57 17.67
N LEU A 630 16.99 -1.63 17.04
CA LEU A 630 17.82 -0.46 16.74
C LEU A 630 18.38 -0.55 15.32
N TYR A 631 18.28 0.56 14.58
CA TYR A 631 18.84 0.70 13.24
C TYR A 631 20.00 1.67 13.25
N ASP A 632 21.02 1.41 12.42
CA ASP A 632 21.98 2.44 12.02
C ASP A 632 21.30 3.37 11.01
N LEU A 633 20.99 4.59 11.47
CA LEU A 633 20.27 5.59 10.69
C LEU A 633 21.06 6.04 9.46
N VAL A 634 22.39 6.11 9.56
CA VAL A 634 23.24 6.53 8.44
C VAL A 634 23.25 5.42 7.39
N MET A 635 23.49 4.17 7.80
CA MET A 635 23.48 3.04 6.87
C MET A 635 22.10 2.84 6.24
N PHE A 636 21.04 2.98 7.03
CA PHE A 636 19.66 2.90 6.56
C PHE A 636 19.40 3.96 5.46
N ARG A 637 19.69 5.23 5.73
CA ARG A 637 19.53 6.32 4.74
C ARG A 637 20.27 6.01 3.44
N HIS A 638 21.55 5.67 3.53
CA HIS A 638 22.38 5.44 2.35
C HIS A 638 21.91 4.25 1.52
N LYS A 639 21.53 3.14 2.16
CA LYS A 639 21.04 1.96 1.43
C LYS A 639 19.66 2.19 0.84
N PHE A 640 18.75 2.80 1.60
CA PHE A 640 17.36 3.06 1.16
C PHE A 640 17.33 4.03 -0.03
N VAL A 641 18.01 5.17 0.08
CA VAL A 641 18.14 6.15 -1.01
C VAL A 641 19.02 5.61 -2.14
N GLY A 642 20.06 4.83 -1.82
CA GLY A 642 20.97 4.24 -2.80
C GLY A 642 20.29 3.26 -3.75
N VAL A 643 19.41 2.39 -3.25
CA VAL A 643 18.61 1.50 -4.12
C VAL A 643 17.70 2.31 -5.02
N ALA A 644 17.06 3.38 -4.50
CA ALA A 644 16.23 4.25 -5.30
C ALA A 644 17.02 4.97 -6.41
N ALA A 645 18.19 5.51 -6.08
CA ALA A 645 19.09 6.15 -7.04
C ALA A 645 19.60 5.16 -8.10
N ALA A 646 19.95 3.92 -7.72
CA ALA A 646 20.38 2.88 -8.65
C ALA A 646 19.26 2.48 -9.63
N LEU A 647 18.03 2.31 -9.13
CA LEU A 647 16.86 2.07 -9.98
C LEU A 647 16.60 3.25 -10.91
N LYS A 648 16.80 4.48 -10.43
CA LYS A 648 16.61 5.69 -11.26
C LYS A 648 17.67 5.81 -12.35
N LEU A 649 18.94 5.48 -12.06
CA LEU A 649 20.01 5.37 -13.05
C LEU A 649 19.70 4.30 -14.10
N ALA A 650 19.19 3.14 -13.69
CA ALA A 650 18.76 2.10 -14.62
C ALA A 650 17.61 2.59 -15.53
N ALA A 651 16.61 3.28 -14.97
CA ALA A 651 15.53 3.91 -15.72
C ALA A 651 16.07 4.92 -16.75
N ALA A 652 17.04 5.76 -16.36
CA ALA A 652 17.69 6.70 -17.27
C ALA A 652 18.36 5.97 -18.44
N GLY A 653 19.08 4.87 -18.18
CA GLY A 653 19.66 4.02 -19.21
C GLY A 653 18.63 3.51 -20.21
N PHE A 654 17.51 2.96 -19.73
CA PHE A 654 16.42 2.51 -20.60
C PHE A 654 15.81 3.66 -21.42
N PHE A 655 15.58 4.83 -20.83
CA PHE A 655 15.02 5.98 -21.55
C PHE A 655 16.00 6.56 -22.58
N VAL A 656 17.31 6.50 -22.32
CA VAL A 656 18.34 6.85 -23.31
C VAL A 656 18.27 5.90 -24.50
N CYS A 657 18.18 4.59 -24.25
CA CYS A 657 17.99 3.59 -25.32
C CYS A 657 16.72 3.86 -26.13
N VAL A 658 15.59 4.17 -25.49
CA VAL A 658 14.34 4.53 -26.17
C VAL A 658 14.51 5.78 -27.03
N TRP A 659 15.18 6.81 -26.51
CA TRP A 659 15.43 8.03 -27.28
C TRP A 659 16.29 7.76 -28.52
N PHE A 660 17.31 6.91 -28.42
CA PHE A 660 18.12 6.49 -29.57
C PHE A 660 17.31 5.68 -30.59
N LEU A 661 16.47 4.74 -30.15
CA LEU A 661 15.62 3.94 -31.05
C LEU A 661 14.53 4.77 -31.73
N LEU A 662 14.11 5.88 -31.12
CA LEU A 662 13.13 6.80 -31.69
C LEU A 662 13.77 7.80 -32.66
N ARG A 663 15.10 7.99 -32.64
CA ARG A 663 15.84 8.90 -33.52
C ARG A 663 15.79 8.44 -34.95
#